data_AF-A0A4Y8VC78-F1
#
_entry.id   AF-A0A4Y8VC78-F1
#
_cell.length_a   1.000
_cell.length_b   1.000
_cell.length_c   1.000
_cell.angle_alpha   90.00
_cell.angle_beta   90.00
_cell.angle_gamma   90.00
#
_symmetry.space_group_name_H-M   'P 1'
#
loop_
_entity.id
_entity.type
_entity.pdbx_description
1 polymer ?
#
loop_
_entity_poly.entity_id
_entity_poly.type
_entity_poly.pdbx_seq_one_letter_code
_entity_poly.pdbx_strand_id
1 'polypeptide(L)'
;MMSKSYLLSFAKTKGSIAAVALAAILMAANATVASAQNKATEDNGIEKKVIGGVDDLSGVDPSSAYCANGTNVTDGNKIVCLYNVGAKKFLSIGGLWGTQAALNVSPHSIYMYWNKNSKTYFLESKVSGSSAGSYMGIIWDKFIKKKMLFMDRGGSKVTFERGKDYTEKNKVYLVNIADQGFLTAYPDDEKKICNYASKATEGTQEYKNQEWKVITKNEYYELFKITPANMESVVDASFLITCPDFRINDTDAAKWTIGGKNLPNDVKSHVYFGDKKMYKTYDLIGNTKDDSWTGRTEPHHADYGLYFYCYTKGLRGFTFYQDVKVHKAGWYLLRCNGFSTANSSENITTNGKPLANLFITVLNADSKPIKEKYSTAAFNGVSQKDAEALGNTYEGAGIGRAFFEGKYENQVQICLDKAPNGNEISNDNPVTLRIGFYVDPTPDGKPEVGDNELTAADEFKLLYAGPRRNPELILDEESTDLRYLTEAKDEYKNSVLHLNRKLNDNMWNSLILPVDLTWGQMKRTFGDAVKVAKLEALTENSVQFVTVEPDSDEQVMVKAFEPYIVYPPYTQVKSAPYTVEHFYTSKGEDNSEWLGKDYKPSKDENNRLTKTLKADHYDITMVSLDREKLTQHVNTDTWESKIQFKTIDGNYGKMVCKGTMAKTYDKDENGKNKIISGRDDLNGDYFMYKGKLIQVPHNENGKQYSYGLKAFRCWFELTANTPAEGKPSQVSLLIDGVEDSTTGIDDIHGSTDRTSYKRGIEGVFNINGQMVRRSCSLEGLPQGMYVVNGKKIIIR
;
A
#
# COMPACT_ATOMS: atom_id res chain seq x y z
N MET A 1 -42.19 1.85 -9.06
CA MET A 1 -42.25 0.40 -9.35
C MET A 1 -40.82 -0.03 -9.67
N MET A 2 -40.13 -0.93 -8.98
CA MET A 2 -40.39 -1.87 -7.86
C MET A 2 -39.24 -1.65 -6.86
N SER A 3 -39.44 -1.34 -5.58
CA SER A 3 -39.96 -2.16 -4.47
C SER A 3 -39.08 -3.40 -4.12
N LYS A 4 -38.60 -3.38 -2.87
CA LYS A 4 -38.38 -4.47 -1.87
C LYS A 4 -36.94 -4.50 -1.33
N SER A 5 -36.64 -4.00 -0.13
CA SER A 5 -37.00 -4.44 1.24
C SER A 5 -36.24 -5.70 1.68
N TYR A 6 -35.53 -5.65 2.83
CA TYR A 6 -35.49 -6.62 3.96
C TYR A 6 -34.43 -6.11 5.00
N LEU A 7 -34.80 -5.39 6.08
CA LEU A 7 -35.24 -5.84 7.44
C LEU A 7 -34.18 -6.71 8.16
N LEU A 8 -33.38 -6.22 9.13
CA LEU A 8 -33.59 -5.78 10.54
C LEU A 8 -33.75 -6.89 11.61
N SER A 9 -32.99 -6.72 12.71
CA SER A 9 -33.23 -7.03 14.16
C SER A 9 -32.09 -7.87 14.77
N PHE A 10 -31.29 -7.47 15.77
CA PHE A 10 -31.45 -6.82 17.09
C PHE A 10 -32.20 -7.63 18.16
N ALA A 11 -31.48 -8.03 19.21
CA ALA A 11 -32.04 -8.27 20.54
C ALA A 11 -31.03 -7.88 21.65
N LYS A 12 -31.52 -7.06 22.59
CA LYS A 12 -30.89 -6.50 23.81
C LYS A 12 -31.27 -7.34 25.04
N THR A 13 -30.48 -7.29 26.12
CA THR A 13 -30.85 -7.05 27.56
C THR A 13 -29.69 -7.43 28.50
N LYS A 14 -29.46 -6.93 29.74
CA LYS A 14 -29.69 -5.67 30.49
C LYS A 14 -29.03 -5.85 31.89
N GLY A 15 -28.39 -4.80 32.42
CA GLY A 15 -28.13 -4.56 33.87
C GLY A 15 -26.81 -5.13 34.43
N SER A 16 -26.15 -4.57 35.45
CA SER A 16 -26.32 -3.33 36.23
C SER A 16 -25.16 -3.24 37.25
N ILE A 17 -24.61 -2.04 37.45
CA ILE A 17 -23.98 -1.48 38.69
C ILE A 17 -22.54 -1.85 39.09
N ALA A 18 -21.81 -0.76 39.40
CA ALA A 18 -20.73 -0.54 40.39
C ALA A 18 -19.31 -0.26 39.87
N ALA A 19 -18.97 1.02 40.02
CA ALA A 19 -17.69 1.70 39.88
C ALA A 19 -16.53 1.12 40.71
N VAL A 20 -15.28 1.27 40.23
CA VAL A 20 -14.13 1.79 41.01
C VAL A 20 -13.15 2.52 40.07
N ALA A 21 -12.54 3.56 40.62
CA ALA A 21 -11.81 4.66 40.01
C ALA A 21 -10.43 4.37 39.40
N LEU A 22 -10.05 5.30 38.52
CA LEU A 22 -8.79 5.51 37.82
C LEU A 22 -7.75 6.19 38.74
N ALA A 23 -6.51 5.69 38.77
CA ALA A 23 -5.27 6.49 38.87
C ALA A 23 -3.99 5.60 38.88
N ALA A 24 -3.22 5.60 37.79
CA ALA A 24 -1.74 5.65 37.78
C ALA A 24 -1.20 5.49 36.34
N ILE A 25 -0.29 6.39 35.99
CA ILE A 25 0.53 6.41 34.78
C ILE A 25 1.59 5.30 34.85
N LEU A 26 1.92 4.72 33.69
CA LEU A 26 3.10 3.89 33.37
C LEU A 26 3.20 2.45 33.96
N MET A 27 3.67 1.57 33.08
CA MET A 27 4.21 0.21 33.28
C MET A 27 3.23 -0.95 33.46
N ALA A 28 3.07 -1.71 32.37
CA ALA A 28 3.28 -3.16 32.39
C ALA A 28 3.83 -3.58 31.03
N ALA A 29 5.16 -3.66 30.95
CA ALA A 29 5.82 -4.64 30.12
C ALA A 29 5.39 -6.03 30.62
N ASN A 30 5.23 -7.01 29.72
CA ASN A 30 5.68 -8.37 29.96
C ASN A 30 5.57 -9.22 28.67
N ALA A 31 6.61 -10.04 28.50
CA ALA A 31 6.89 -11.02 27.46
C ALA A 31 7.23 -10.46 26.06
N THR A 32 8.52 -10.14 25.89
CA THR A 32 9.40 -10.68 24.83
C THR A 32 8.69 -11.36 23.66
N VAL A 33 8.89 -10.88 22.43
CA VAL A 33 8.79 -11.48 21.06
C VAL A 33 7.86 -12.69 20.82
N ALA A 34 7.76 -13.63 21.76
CA ALA A 34 6.81 -14.73 21.89
C ALA A 34 5.35 -14.33 22.28
N SER A 35 5.07 -13.16 22.88
CA SER A 35 3.68 -12.84 23.33
C SER A 35 2.77 -12.17 22.29
N ALA A 36 3.29 -11.83 21.12
CA ALA A 36 2.50 -11.15 20.08
C ALA A 36 1.52 -12.08 19.35
N GLN A 37 1.56 -13.39 19.62
CA GLN A 37 0.74 -14.34 18.89
C GLN A 37 -0.76 -14.09 19.09
N ASN A 38 -1.30 -14.03 20.31
CA ASN A 38 -2.76 -14.16 20.43
C ASN A 38 -3.36 -13.56 21.72
N LYS A 39 -3.52 -12.23 21.79
CA LYS A 39 -4.67 -11.69 22.52
C LYS A 39 -5.89 -11.70 21.60
N ALA A 40 -6.46 -12.89 21.40
CA ALA A 40 -7.89 -13.02 21.28
C ALA A 40 -8.41 -13.16 22.71
N THR A 41 -9.10 -12.14 23.20
CA THR A 41 -9.66 -12.16 24.56
C THR A 41 -10.54 -13.40 24.71
N GLU A 42 -10.22 -14.27 25.69
CA GLU A 42 -11.22 -15.21 26.21
C GLU A 42 -12.45 -14.41 26.63
N ASP A 43 -13.61 -14.86 26.14
CA ASP A 43 -14.90 -14.25 26.38
C ASP A 43 -15.30 -14.43 27.85
N ASN A 44 -14.77 -13.57 28.70
CA ASN A 44 -15.08 -13.53 30.14
C ASN A 44 -16.39 -12.77 30.43
N GLY A 45 -17.38 -12.80 29.53
CA GLY A 45 -18.74 -12.29 29.78
C GLY A 45 -18.83 -10.78 30.01
N ILE A 46 -17.77 -10.02 29.72
CA ILE A 46 -17.78 -8.56 29.66
C ILE A 46 -17.29 -8.20 28.25
N GLU A 47 -18.21 -7.94 27.33
CA GLU A 47 -17.91 -7.42 25.98
C GLU A 47 -17.17 -6.08 26.08
N LYS A 48 -15.84 -6.15 26.20
CA LYS A 48 -14.96 -5.05 25.86
C LYS A 48 -14.91 -5.05 24.34
N LYS A 49 -15.56 -4.05 23.73
CA LYS A 49 -15.44 -3.80 22.28
C LYS A 49 -13.95 -3.77 21.95
N VAL A 50 -13.48 -4.74 21.18
CA VAL A 50 -12.11 -4.78 20.70
C VAL A 50 -11.98 -3.62 19.73
N ILE A 51 -11.04 -2.71 20.00
CA ILE A 51 -10.73 -1.61 19.08
C ILE A 51 -10.04 -2.25 17.87
N GLY A 52 -10.66 -2.20 16.70
CA GLY A 52 -10.10 -2.65 15.43
C GLY A 52 -9.64 -1.50 14.54
N GLY A 53 -10.26 -0.33 14.69
CA GLY A 53 -9.95 0.88 13.91
C GLY A 53 -10.39 2.19 14.58
N VAL A 54 -10.23 3.30 13.86
CA VAL A 54 -10.58 4.66 14.33
C VAL A 54 -12.06 4.77 14.68
N ASP A 55 -12.92 4.07 13.94
CA ASP A 55 -14.38 4.04 14.17
C ASP A 55 -14.74 3.56 15.59
N ASP A 56 -13.87 2.75 16.21
CA ASP A 56 -14.08 2.19 17.54
C ASP A 56 -13.63 3.09 18.69
N LEU A 57 -12.88 4.15 18.40
CA LEU A 57 -12.50 5.13 19.40
C LEU A 57 -13.74 5.84 19.93
N SER A 58 -13.81 6.03 21.25
CA SER A 58 -14.99 6.60 21.90
C SER A 58 -15.07 8.11 21.65
N GLY A 59 -13.93 8.79 21.56
CA GLY A 59 -13.84 10.24 21.61
C GLY A 59 -13.94 10.76 23.04
N VAL A 60 -13.67 12.06 23.21
CA VAL A 60 -13.75 12.76 24.49
C VAL A 60 -14.86 13.80 24.51
N ASP A 61 -15.40 14.10 25.70
CA ASP A 61 -16.26 15.26 25.89
C ASP A 61 -15.44 16.56 25.72
N PRO A 62 -15.81 17.49 24.82
CA PRO A 62 -15.13 18.77 24.65
C PRO A 62 -15.12 19.56 25.96
N SER A 63 -13.91 19.86 26.47
CA SER A 63 -13.73 20.61 27.72
C SER A 63 -12.44 21.44 27.69
N SER A 64 -12.34 22.41 28.60
CA SER A 64 -11.10 23.18 28.80
C SER A 64 -9.90 22.31 29.20
N ALA A 65 -10.13 21.10 29.73
CA ALA A 65 -9.08 20.15 30.04
C ALA A 65 -8.34 19.63 28.80
N TYR A 66 -8.95 19.70 27.61
CA TYR A 66 -8.32 19.33 26.34
C TYR A 66 -7.86 20.55 25.52
N CYS A 67 -7.96 21.76 26.08
CA CYS A 67 -7.53 22.98 25.41
C CYS A 67 -6.03 23.27 25.59
N ALA A 68 -5.42 23.81 24.53
CA ALA A 68 -4.03 24.22 24.43
C ALA A 68 -3.90 25.76 24.46
N ASN A 69 -2.68 26.25 24.74
CA ASN A 69 -2.33 27.67 24.63
C ASN A 69 -1.34 27.84 23.46
N GLY A 70 -1.86 27.76 22.24
CA GLY A 70 -1.10 27.76 20.99
C GLY A 70 -0.65 26.36 20.55
N THR A 71 0.09 26.32 19.43
CA THR A 71 0.43 25.08 18.72
C THR A 71 1.72 24.38 19.18
N ASN A 72 2.47 24.98 20.10
CA ASN A 72 3.75 24.44 20.60
C ASN A 72 3.59 23.42 21.74
N VAL A 73 2.35 22.97 22.00
CA VAL A 73 2.05 22.01 23.06
C VAL A 73 2.44 20.59 22.63
N THR A 74 3.03 19.84 23.55
CA THR A 74 3.46 18.43 23.35
C THR A 74 2.58 17.41 24.09
N ASP A 75 1.76 17.84 25.04
CA ASP A 75 0.81 16.98 25.74
C ASP A 75 -0.25 16.44 24.77
N GLY A 76 -0.25 15.12 24.58
CA GLY A 76 -1.16 14.44 23.66
C GLY A 76 -2.64 14.54 24.02
N ASN A 77 -3.01 14.93 25.25
CA ASN A 77 -4.40 15.24 25.59
C ASN A 77 -4.85 16.62 25.08
N LYS A 78 -3.90 17.49 24.75
CA LYS A 78 -4.14 18.88 24.30
C LYS A 78 -4.06 19.04 22.79
N ILE A 79 -3.70 17.98 22.09
CA ILE A 79 -3.67 17.89 20.64
C ILE A 79 -4.80 16.95 20.24
N VAL A 80 -5.76 17.45 19.47
CA VAL A 80 -6.92 16.66 19.06
C VAL A 80 -6.99 16.54 17.55
N CYS A 81 -7.74 15.58 17.05
CA CYS A 81 -8.24 15.54 15.68
C CYS A 81 -9.77 15.42 15.73
N LEU A 82 -10.44 15.98 14.72
CA LEU A 82 -11.89 15.86 14.56
C LEU A 82 -12.16 14.79 13.52
N TYR A 83 -12.82 13.70 13.91
CA TYR A 83 -13.14 12.58 13.03
C TYR A 83 -14.63 12.59 12.67
N ASN A 84 -14.95 12.62 11.38
CA ASN A 84 -16.33 12.62 10.90
C ASN A 84 -16.87 11.19 10.84
N VAL A 85 -18.03 10.95 11.46
CA VAL A 85 -18.66 9.63 11.53
C VAL A 85 -19.24 9.20 10.18
N GLY A 86 -19.89 10.12 9.46
CA GLY A 86 -20.52 9.83 8.18
C GLY A 86 -19.52 9.58 7.04
N ALA A 87 -18.47 10.40 6.97
CA ALA A 87 -17.46 10.35 5.90
C ALA A 87 -16.25 9.47 6.22
N LYS A 88 -16.10 9.01 7.47
CA LYS A 88 -14.96 8.21 7.95
C LYS A 88 -13.58 8.84 7.65
N LYS A 89 -13.50 10.16 7.82
CA LYS A 89 -12.31 10.98 7.54
C LYS A 89 -12.13 12.05 8.61
N PHE A 90 -10.91 12.49 8.81
CA PHE A 90 -10.57 13.60 9.70
C PHE A 90 -10.78 14.94 9.02
N LEU A 91 -11.18 15.94 9.80
CA LEU A 91 -11.08 17.35 9.41
C LEU A 91 -9.62 17.65 9.10
N SER A 92 -9.37 18.23 7.93
CA SER A 92 -8.04 18.60 7.47
C SER A 92 -8.09 19.97 6.78
N ILE A 93 -6.97 20.35 6.19
CA ILE A 93 -6.78 21.60 5.45
C ILE A 93 -6.48 21.24 3.99
N GLY A 94 -7.16 21.89 3.04
CA GLY A 94 -6.99 21.65 1.61
C GLY A 94 -8.01 22.44 0.80
N GLY A 95 -8.32 22.02 -0.43
CA GLY A 95 -9.36 22.68 -1.23
C GLY A 95 -8.96 24.07 -1.75
N LEU A 96 -9.91 25.01 -1.80
CA LEU A 96 -9.66 26.36 -2.32
C LEU A 96 -8.52 27.03 -1.54
N TRP A 97 -7.60 27.65 -2.27
CA TRP A 97 -6.37 28.27 -1.74
C TRP A 97 -5.40 27.31 -1.05
N GLY A 98 -5.68 26.00 -1.01
CA GLY A 98 -4.97 25.04 -0.18
C GLY A 98 -5.23 25.20 1.32
N THR A 99 -6.17 26.07 1.74
CA THR A 99 -6.42 26.38 3.15
C THR A 99 -7.89 26.28 3.58
N GLN A 100 -8.80 25.93 2.66
CA GLN A 100 -10.18 25.61 2.98
C GLN A 100 -10.25 24.39 3.93
N ALA A 101 -11.32 24.30 4.72
CA ALA A 101 -11.62 23.06 5.43
C ALA A 101 -11.80 21.90 4.44
N ALA A 102 -11.14 20.78 4.70
CA ALA A 102 -11.16 19.59 3.86
C ALA A 102 -11.29 18.33 4.72
N LEU A 103 -11.24 17.15 4.07
CA LEU A 103 -11.23 15.86 4.73
C LEU A 103 -10.01 15.06 4.29
N ASN A 104 -9.38 14.34 5.21
CA ASN A 104 -8.29 13.41 4.91
C ASN A 104 -8.45 12.11 5.72
N VAL A 105 -7.97 11.00 5.19
CA VAL A 105 -7.88 9.72 5.92
C VAL A 105 -6.84 9.78 7.05
N SER A 106 -5.83 10.65 6.91
CA SER A 106 -4.80 10.89 7.91
C SER A 106 -5.24 11.91 8.96
N PRO A 107 -4.93 11.71 10.25
CA PRO A 107 -5.32 12.63 11.31
C PRO A 107 -4.56 13.97 11.21
N HIS A 108 -5.30 15.08 11.15
CA HIS A 108 -4.74 16.42 11.23
C HIS A 108 -4.80 16.95 12.67
N SER A 109 -3.69 17.50 13.17
CA SER A 109 -3.61 18.05 14.51
C SER A 109 -4.33 19.41 14.60
N ILE A 110 -5.26 19.50 15.54
CA ILE A 110 -6.06 20.68 15.87
C ILE A 110 -5.85 21.01 17.34
N TYR A 111 -5.71 22.31 17.63
CA TYR A 111 -5.49 22.82 18.98
C TYR A 111 -6.71 23.62 19.40
N MET A 112 -7.41 23.14 20.43
CA MET A 112 -8.60 23.83 20.95
C MET A 112 -8.18 24.94 21.91
N TYR A 113 -8.67 26.15 21.70
CA TYR A 113 -8.50 27.27 22.63
C TYR A 113 -9.83 27.58 23.33
N TRP A 114 -9.81 27.70 24.66
CA TRP A 114 -10.99 28.08 25.45
C TRP A 114 -11.00 29.57 25.74
N ASN A 115 -11.98 30.29 25.18
CA ASN A 115 -12.20 31.70 25.48
C ASN A 115 -13.08 31.84 26.72
N LYS A 116 -12.50 32.32 27.83
CA LYS A 116 -13.20 32.49 29.12
C LYS A 116 -14.34 33.50 29.06
N ASN A 117 -14.25 34.50 28.18
CA ASN A 117 -15.23 35.59 28.09
C ASN A 117 -16.48 35.14 27.34
N SER A 118 -16.30 34.57 26.15
CA SER A 118 -17.42 34.07 25.33
C SER A 118 -17.93 32.70 25.78
N LYS A 119 -17.17 31.97 26.61
CA LYS A 119 -17.42 30.56 26.97
C LYS A 119 -17.54 29.66 25.72
N THR A 120 -16.69 29.92 24.73
CA THR A 120 -16.65 29.18 23.47
C THR A 120 -15.24 28.70 23.16
N TYR A 121 -15.14 27.76 22.24
CA TYR A 121 -13.87 27.28 21.70
C TYR A 121 -13.48 28.07 20.46
N PHE A 122 -12.19 28.02 20.14
CA PHE A 122 -11.64 28.34 18.83
C PHE A 122 -10.75 27.16 18.43
N LEU A 123 -10.77 26.76 17.15
CA LEU A 123 -9.97 25.65 16.65
C LEU A 123 -8.79 26.21 15.86
N GLU A 124 -7.59 26.03 16.37
CA GLU A 124 -6.36 26.43 15.71
C GLU A 124 -5.78 25.25 14.92
N SER A 125 -5.34 25.52 13.70
CA SER A 125 -4.64 24.58 12.85
C SER A 125 -3.22 25.09 12.58
N LYS A 126 -2.27 24.16 12.44
CA LYS A 126 -0.86 24.54 12.28
C LYS A 126 -0.57 24.90 10.82
N VAL A 127 -0.80 26.17 10.45
CA VAL A 127 -0.43 26.75 9.14
C VAL A 127 0.51 27.94 9.35
N SER A 128 1.76 27.65 9.67
CA SER A 128 2.72 28.63 10.21
C SER A 128 3.07 29.80 9.28
N GLY A 129 2.91 29.65 7.96
CA GLY A 129 3.23 30.69 6.99
C GLY A 129 2.06 31.48 6.44
N SER A 130 0.81 31.21 6.85
CA SER A 130 -0.33 32.01 6.40
C SER A 130 -0.40 33.34 7.14
N SER A 131 -0.41 34.46 6.41
CA SER A 131 -0.62 35.79 6.99
C SER A 131 -2.08 36.09 7.33
N ALA A 132 -3.02 35.21 6.98
CA ALA A 132 -4.46 35.41 7.22
C ALA A 132 -4.93 34.96 8.61
N GLY A 133 -4.10 34.18 9.32
CA GLY A 133 -4.35 33.67 10.67
C GLY A 133 -4.14 32.15 10.76
N SER A 134 -4.36 31.57 11.95
CA SER A 134 -4.16 30.14 12.24
C SER A 134 -5.45 29.42 12.64
N TYR A 135 -6.58 30.11 12.73
CA TYR A 135 -7.82 29.56 13.28
C TYR A 135 -8.85 29.24 12.21
N MET A 136 -9.67 28.24 12.47
CA MET A 136 -10.85 27.92 11.67
C MET A 136 -11.84 29.10 11.68
N GLY A 137 -12.27 29.54 10.51
CA GLY A 137 -13.20 30.67 10.40
C GLY A 137 -13.99 30.76 9.09
N ILE A 138 -15.18 31.36 9.19
CA ILE A 138 -16.05 31.63 8.03
C ILE A 138 -15.72 33.01 7.46
N ILE A 139 -15.35 33.08 6.19
CA ILE A 139 -15.11 34.35 5.48
C ILE A 139 -15.74 34.33 4.09
N TRP A 140 -16.11 35.51 3.59
CA TRP A 140 -16.53 35.69 2.20
C TRP A 140 -15.33 35.54 1.26
N ASP A 141 -15.38 34.53 0.40
CA ASP A 141 -14.39 34.36 -0.66
C ASP A 141 -14.77 35.18 -1.90
N LYS A 142 -13.79 35.91 -2.44
CA LYS A 142 -14.01 36.83 -3.58
C LYS A 142 -14.13 36.12 -4.93
N PHE A 143 -13.53 34.93 -5.12
CA PHE A 143 -13.55 34.20 -6.38
C PHE A 143 -14.84 33.42 -6.55
N ILE A 144 -15.23 32.67 -5.52
CA ILE A 144 -16.47 31.90 -5.56
C ILE A 144 -17.70 32.70 -5.10
N LYS A 145 -17.50 33.94 -4.61
CA LYS A 145 -18.54 34.88 -4.17
C LYS A 145 -19.51 34.25 -3.16
N LYS A 146 -18.96 33.55 -2.17
CA LYS A 146 -19.71 32.85 -1.11
C LYS A 146 -18.91 32.85 0.19
N LYS A 147 -19.63 32.74 1.32
CA LYS A 147 -19.00 32.43 2.60
C LYS A 147 -18.54 30.97 2.61
N MET A 148 -17.29 30.74 2.99
CA MET A 148 -16.69 29.41 3.10
C MET A 148 -15.94 29.26 4.41
N LEU A 149 -15.74 28.01 4.80
CA LEU A 149 -14.96 27.64 5.97
C LEU A 149 -13.49 27.42 5.58
N PHE A 150 -12.60 28.16 6.24
CA PHE A 150 -11.15 28.06 6.08
C PHE A 150 -10.49 27.72 7.42
N MET A 151 -9.27 27.18 7.36
CA MET A 151 -8.51 26.73 8.52
C MET A 151 -7.42 27.71 8.96
N ASP A 152 -7.24 28.83 8.24
CA ASP A 152 -6.17 29.83 8.42
C ASP A 152 -6.71 31.27 8.49
N ARG A 153 -7.65 31.55 9.39
CA ARG A 153 -8.30 32.86 9.57
C ARG A 153 -8.12 33.40 10.99
N GLY A 154 -8.66 34.57 11.27
CA GLY A 154 -8.73 35.17 12.62
C GLY A 154 -9.63 34.44 13.62
N GLY A 155 -10.30 33.36 13.19
CA GLY A 155 -11.05 32.45 14.06
C GLY A 155 -12.55 32.76 14.17
N SER A 156 -13.33 31.70 14.27
CA SER A 156 -14.76 31.74 14.59
C SER A 156 -15.03 31.04 15.91
N LYS A 157 -16.00 31.56 16.67
CA LYS A 157 -16.46 30.88 17.89
C LYS A 157 -17.02 29.50 17.55
N VAL A 158 -16.70 28.51 18.37
CA VAL A 158 -17.14 27.12 18.21
C VAL A 158 -17.81 26.64 19.49
N THR A 159 -18.94 25.94 19.33
CA THR A 159 -19.62 25.22 20.40
C THR A 159 -19.93 23.79 19.95
N PHE A 160 -20.10 22.89 20.91
CA PHE A 160 -20.37 21.49 20.67
C PHE A 160 -21.75 21.13 21.21
N GLU A 161 -22.62 20.65 20.35
CA GLU A 161 -23.92 20.09 20.71
C GLU A 161 -23.83 18.57 20.65
N ARG A 162 -24.38 17.85 21.63
CA ARG A 162 -24.38 16.37 21.58
C ARG A 162 -25.16 15.89 20.36
N GLY A 163 -24.54 15.02 19.56
CA GLY A 163 -25.19 14.37 18.43
C GLY A 163 -26.24 13.37 18.89
N LYS A 164 -27.12 12.97 17.98
CA LYS A 164 -28.17 11.99 18.25
C LYS A 164 -27.59 10.63 18.65
N ASP A 165 -26.47 10.26 18.05
CA ASP A 165 -25.82 8.96 18.26
C ASP A 165 -24.83 8.98 19.43
N TYR A 166 -24.88 10.03 20.29
CA TYR A 166 -24.02 10.17 21.47
C TYR A 166 -24.30 9.06 22.50
N THR A 167 -23.25 8.35 22.89
CA THR A 167 -23.21 7.47 24.07
C THR A 167 -21.87 7.59 24.77
N GLU A 168 -21.72 7.08 25.99
CA GLU A 168 -20.40 7.09 26.67
C GLU A 168 -19.30 6.31 25.92
N LYS A 169 -19.68 5.35 25.08
CA LYS A 169 -18.76 4.57 24.23
C LYS A 169 -18.67 5.12 22.80
N ASN A 170 -19.39 6.21 22.49
CA ASN A 170 -19.45 6.84 21.17
C ASN A 170 -19.82 8.33 21.33
N LYS A 171 -18.85 9.15 21.73
CA LYS A 171 -19.02 10.58 22.03
C LYS A 171 -18.99 11.39 20.74
N VAL A 172 -20.16 11.56 20.14
CA VAL A 172 -20.35 12.31 18.90
C VAL A 172 -21.02 13.66 19.14
N TYR A 173 -20.59 14.68 18.39
CA TYR A 173 -21.06 16.05 18.52
C TYR A 173 -21.33 16.68 17.17
N LEU A 174 -22.30 17.58 17.13
CA LEU A 174 -22.44 18.57 16.09
C LEU A 174 -21.60 19.79 16.46
N VAL A 175 -20.71 20.22 15.56
CA VAL A 175 -19.78 21.32 15.81
C VAL A 175 -20.34 22.61 15.21
N ASN A 176 -20.90 23.49 16.04
CA ASN A 176 -21.49 24.75 15.59
C ASN A 176 -20.38 25.81 15.42
N ILE A 177 -20.43 26.53 14.30
CA ILE A 177 -19.46 27.55 13.92
C ILE A 177 -20.16 28.89 13.80
N ALA A 178 -19.78 29.83 14.66
CA ALA A 178 -20.26 31.21 14.68
C ALA A 178 -21.79 31.39 14.77
N ASP A 179 -22.53 30.41 15.31
CA ASP A 179 -24.00 30.31 15.26
C ASP A 179 -24.59 30.35 13.82
N GLN A 180 -23.75 30.14 12.80
CA GLN A 180 -24.14 30.19 11.39
C GLN A 180 -24.45 28.80 10.81
N GLY A 181 -23.96 27.74 11.44
CA GLY A 181 -24.22 26.36 11.03
C GLY A 181 -23.26 25.36 11.65
N PHE A 182 -23.42 24.10 11.29
CA PHE A 182 -22.66 22.96 11.79
C PHE A 182 -21.62 22.51 10.77
N LEU A 183 -20.42 22.17 11.25
CA LEU A 183 -19.37 21.55 10.46
C LEU A 183 -19.92 20.29 9.79
N THR A 184 -19.84 20.23 8.47
CA THR A 184 -20.46 19.21 7.63
C THR A 184 -19.46 18.69 6.60
N ALA A 185 -19.34 17.37 6.52
CA ALA A 185 -18.59 16.66 5.50
C ALA A 185 -19.42 16.50 4.21
N TYR A 186 -18.77 16.70 3.06
CA TYR A 186 -19.31 16.46 1.73
C TYR A 186 -18.32 15.61 0.92
N PRO A 187 -18.15 14.32 1.26
CA PRO A 187 -17.13 13.48 0.63
C PRO A 187 -17.26 13.39 -0.90
N ASP A 188 -18.46 13.64 -1.42
CA ASP A 188 -18.79 13.57 -2.85
C ASP A 188 -18.71 14.94 -3.59
N ASP A 189 -18.35 16.03 -2.89
CA ASP A 189 -18.22 17.38 -3.48
C ASP A 189 -16.77 17.88 -3.39
N GLU A 190 -15.99 17.64 -4.46
CA GLU A 190 -14.58 18.05 -4.55
C GLU A 190 -14.35 19.56 -4.31
N LYS A 191 -15.35 20.42 -4.56
CA LYS A 191 -15.25 21.87 -4.37
C LYS A 191 -15.68 22.32 -2.97
N LYS A 192 -16.29 21.44 -2.20
CA LYS A 192 -16.85 21.72 -0.87
C LYS A 192 -16.67 20.57 0.11
N ILE A 193 -15.55 19.84 0.01
CA ILE A 193 -15.33 18.57 0.74
C ILE A 193 -15.62 18.67 2.24
N CYS A 194 -15.33 19.83 2.86
CA CYS A 194 -15.82 20.17 4.19
C CYS A 194 -16.23 21.65 4.26
N ASN A 195 -17.34 21.93 4.95
CA ASN A 195 -17.82 23.31 5.15
C ASN A 195 -18.83 23.36 6.32
N TYR A 196 -19.67 24.40 6.38
CA TYR A 196 -20.81 24.48 7.30
C TYR A 196 -22.17 24.39 6.59
N ALA A 197 -23.18 23.91 7.31
CA ALA A 197 -24.58 23.85 6.86
C ALA A 197 -25.56 24.03 8.02
N SER A 198 -26.84 24.27 7.73
CA SER A 198 -27.89 24.17 8.75
C SER A 198 -27.96 22.76 9.32
N LYS A 199 -28.50 22.60 10.54
CA LYS A 199 -28.70 21.28 11.16
C LYS A 199 -29.51 20.39 10.21
N ALA A 200 -28.95 19.25 9.86
CA ALA A 200 -29.63 18.26 9.04
C ALA A 200 -30.71 17.53 9.86
N THR A 201 -31.61 16.84 9.16
CA THR A 201 -32.65 16.03 9.80
C THR A 201 -32.03 14.80 10.45
N GLU A 202 -32.32 14.55 11.74
CA GLU A 202 -31.83 13.35 12.44
C GLU A 202 -32.16 12.06 11.67
N GLY A 203 -31.19 11.15 11.57
CA GLY A 203 -31.34 9.88 10.88
C GLY A 203 -31.02 9.90 9.38
N THR A 204 -30.69 11.05 8.78
CA THR A 204 -30.21 11.11 7.39
C THR A 204 -28.69 10.98 7.29
N GLN A 205 -28.18 10.68 6.09
CA GLN A 205 -26.73 10.64 5.84
C GLN A 205 -26.10 12.02 6.03
N GLU A 206 -26.79 13.09 5.68
CA GLU A 206 -26.34 14.46 5.89
C GLU A 206 -26.15 14.77 7.38
N TYR A 207 -27.01 14.22 8.26
CA TYR A 207 -26.83 14.36 9.70
C TYR A 207 -25.62 13.58 10.21
N LYS A 208 -25.39 12.35 9.73
CA LYS A 208 -24.16 11.61 10.05
C LYS A 208 -22.91 12.35 9.57
N ASN A 209 -22.99 13.03 8.43
CA ASN A 209 -21.92 13.89 7.93
C ASN A 209 -21.72 15.16 8.79
N GLN A 210 -22.62 15.47 9.72
CA GLN A 210 -22.46 16.53 10.73
C GLN A 210 -21.99 16.02 12.09
N GLU A 211 -21.90 14.70 12.28
CA GLU A 211 -21.42 14.11 13.53
C GLU A 211 -19.91 13.94 13.53
N TRP A 212 -19.28 14.52 14.56
CA TRP A 212 -17.83 14.51 14.75
C TRP A 212 -17.47 13.95 16.11
N LYS A 213 -16.43 13.12 16.14
CA LYS A 213 -15.73 12.74 17.37
C LYS A 213 -14.55 13.69 17.57
N VAL A 214 -14.36 14.15 18.79
CA VAL A 214 -13.11 14.80 19.20
C VAL A 214 -12.23 13.71 19.77
N ILE A 215 -11.11 13.42 19.09
CA ILE A 215 -10.19 12.35 19.47
C ILE A 215 -8.88 13.01 19.91
N THR A 216 -8.42 12.70 21.12
CA THR A 216 -7.10 13.18 21.58
C THR A 216 -6.00 12.38 20.92
N LYS A 217 -4.80 12.96 20.76
CA LYS A 217 -3.63 12.21 20.28
C LYS A 217 -3.34 11.00 21.16
N ASN A 218 -3.54 11.10 22.48
CA ASN A 218 -3.39 9.97 23.41
C ASN A 218 -4.41 8.86 23.17
N GLU A 219 -5.69 9.19 22.95
CA GLU A 219 -6.70 8.19 22.58
C GLU A 219 -6.39 7.55 21.22
N TYR A 220 -5.92 8.34 20.25
CA TYR A 220 -5.48 7.80 18.96
C TYR A 220 -4.32 6.80 19.11
N TYR A 221 -3.40 7.03 20.05
CA TYR A 221 -2.32 6.09 20.36
C TYR A 221 -2.80 4.72 20.89
N GLU A 222 -4.05 4.59 21.36
CA GLU A 222 -4.59 3.27 21.71
C GLU A 222 -4.65 2.34 20.49
N LEU A 223 -4.78 2.88 19.27
CA LEU A 223 -4.73 2.09 18.03
C LEU A 223 -3.40 1.36 17.85
N PHE A 224 -2.29 1.93 18.35
CA PHE A 224 -0.98 1.28 18.28
C PHE A 224 -0.88 0.05 19.18
N LYS A 225 -1.81 -0.13 20.14
CA LYS A 225 -1.83 -1.27 21.07
C LYS A 225 -2.65 -2.46 20.55
N ILE A 226 -3.34 -2.29 19.42
CA ILE A 226 -4.13 -3.35 18.79
C ILE A 226 -3.18 -4.48 18.36
N THR A 227 -3.57 -5.72 18.64
CA THR A 227 -2.86 -6.89 18.13
C THR A 227 -3.10 -7.03 16.63
N PRO A 228 -2.10 -7.45 15.83
CA PRO A 228 -2.25 -7.53 14.38
C PRO A 228 -3.51 -8.28 13.92
N ALA A 229 -3.87 -9.39 14.59
CA ALA A 229 -5.06 -10.19 14.30
C ALA A 229 -6.41 -9.44 14.43
N ASN A 230 -6.43 -8.32 15.14
CA ASN A 230 -7.62 -7.47 15.35
C ASN A 230 -7.57 -6.15 14.57
N MET A 231 -6.48 -5.86 13.86
CA MET A 231 -6.36 -4.64 13.06
C MET A 231 -7.27 -4.69 11.83
N GLU A 232 -8.11 -3.69 11.64
CA GLU A 232 -8.86 -3.51 10.38
C GLU A 232 -7.96 -3.00 9.26
N SER A 233 -7.00 -2.13 9.62
CA SER A 233 -6.03 -1.54 8.71
C SER A 233 -4.77 -1.12 9.48
N VAL A 234 -3.73 -0.72 8.75
CA VAL A 234 -2.52 -0.14 9.35
C VAL A 234 -2.83 1.19 10.02
N VAL A 235 -2.19 1.47 11.16
CA VAL A 235 -2.41 2.70 11.93
C VAL A 235 -1.59 3.85 11.33
N ASP A 236 -2.22 5.00 11.14
CA ASP A 236 -1.55 6.17 10.58
C ASP A 236 -0.74 6.94 11.64
N ALA A 237 0.58 6.91 11.53
CA ALA A 237 1.52 7.62 12.39
C ALA A 237 2.09 8.90 11.75
N SER A 238 1.50 9.38 10.65
CA SER A 238 2.04 10.48 9.83
C SER A 238 2.06 11.82 10.55
N PHE A 239 1.29 11.96 11.65
CA PHE A 239 1.39 13.11 12.55
C PHE A 239 2.77 13.25 13.23
N LEU A 240 3.63 12.22 13.15
CA LEU A 240 5.03 12.27 13.57
C LEU A 240 5.93 12.95 12.54
N ILE A 241 5.49 13.01 11.29
CA ILE A 241 6.19 13.68 10.19
C ILE A 241 5.79 15.15 10.20
N THR A 242 6.78 16.02 10.04
CA THR A 242 6.56 17.44 9.86
C THR A 242 6.41 17.77 8.37
N CYS A 243 5.34 18.47 7.99
CA CYS A 243 5.02 18.86 6.62
C CYS A 243 5.13 17.68 5.62
N PRO A 244 4.36 16.59 5.82
CA PRO A 244 4.42 15.41 4.93
C PRO A 244 3.87 15.66 3.52
N ASP A 245 3.07 16.71 3.35
CA ASP A 245 2.27 17.02 2.17
C ASP A 245 2.65 18.36 1.51
N PHE A 246 3.80 18.93 1.91
CA PHE A 246 4.41 20.15 1.35
C PHE A 246 3.44 21.31 1.05
N ARG A 247 2.40 21.44 1.88
CA ARG A 247 1.29 22.36 1.65
C ARG A 247 1.75 23.80 1.45
N ILE A 248 0.97 24.52 0.66
CA ILE A 248 1.18 25.95 0.46
C ILE A 248 1.23 26.69 1.81
N ASN A 249 2.19 27.60 1.93
CA ASN A 249 2.44 28.39 3.14
C ASN A 249 2.82 27.56 4.38
N ASP A 250 3.14 26.27 4.26
CA ASP A 250 3.71 25.51 5.36
C ASP A 250 5.24 25.62 5.37
N THR A 251 5.75 26.60 6.13
CA THR A 251 7.20 26.86 6.26
C THR A 251 7.96 25.69 6.91
N ASP A 252 7.25 24.74 7.53
CA ASP A 252 7.86 23.54 8.10
C ASP A 252 8.46 22.61 7.02
N ALA A 253 8.17 22.82 5.73
CA ALA A 253 8.89 22.18 4.63
C ALA A 253 10.41 22.38 4.71
N ALA A 254 10.88 23.50 5.30
CA ALA A 254 12.31 23.76 5.55
C ALA A 254 12.98 22.76 6.53
N LYS A 255 12.20 21.98 7.29
CA LYS A 255 12.72 20.98 8.22
C LYS A 255 13.16 19.69 7.52
N TRP A 256 12.81 19.51 6.25
CA TRP A 256 13.40 18.48 5.41
C TRP A 256 14.80 18.91 4.99
N THR A 257 15.78 18.02 5.14
CA THR A 257 17.19 18.29 4.93
C THR A 257 17.66 17.76 3.58
N ILE A 258 18.51 18.52 2.90
CA ILE A 258 19.24 18.07 1.71
C ILE A 258 20.63 17.60 2.13
N GLY A 259 20.95 16.33 1.87
CA GLY A 259 22.25 15.72 2.11
C GLY A 259 22.88 15.18 0.82
N GLY A 260 24.19 14.92 0.85
CA GLY A 260 24.97 14.42 -0.28
C GLY A 260 26.45 14.71 -0.08
N LYS A 261 27.34 13.97 -0.78
CA LYS A 261 28.80 14.16 -0.65
C LYS A 261 29.36 15.29 -1.52
N ASN A 262 28.83 15.45 -2.73
CA ASN A 262 29.31 16.39 -3.74
C ASN A 262 28.14 17.21 -4.28
N LEU A 263 27.39 17.87 -3.38
CA LEU A 263 26.26 18.69 -3.77
C LEU A 263 26.76 19.97 -4.49
N PRO A 264 26.06 20.43 -5.54
CA PRO A 264 26.39 21.70 -6.16
C PRO A 264 26.12 22.85 -5.18
N ASN A 265 26.86 23.96 -5.31
CA ASN A 265 26.76 25.10 -4.38
C ASN A 265 25.35 25.71 -4.35
N ASP A 266 24.60 25.57 -5.44
CA ASP A 266 23.25 26.04 -5.67
C ASP A 266 22.20 24.93 -5.54
N VAL A 267 22.51 23.81 -4.88
CA VAL A 267 21.59 22.65 -4.71
C VAL A 267 20.17 23.05 -4.29
N LYS A 268 20.04 24.08 -3.45
CA LYS A 268 18.75 24.56 -2.94
C LYS A 268 17.89 25.26 -4.00
N SER A 269 18.48 25.84 -5.05
CA SER A 269 17.71 26.34 -6.20
C SER A 269 17.25 25.24 -7.15
N HIS A 270 17.70 24.00 -6.95
CA HIS A 270 17.21 22.82 -7.68
C HIS A 270 16.07 22.09 -6.97
N VAL A 271 15.67 22.52 -5.77
CA VAL A 271 14.58 21.92 -4.99
C VAL A 271 13.43 22.91 -4.88
N TYR A 272 12.25 22.48 -5.31
CA TYR A 272 11.07 23.30 -5.53
C TYR A 272 9.88 22.77 -4.73
N PHE A 273 9.02 23.69 -4.29
CA PHE A 273 7.76 23.40 -3.60
C PHE A 273 6.63 24.15 -4.30
N GLY A 274 5.65 23.41 -4.82
CA GLY A 274 4.54 23.92 -5.63
C GLY A 274 4.49 23.27 -7.00
N ASP A 275 3.87 23.96 -7.96
CA ASP A 275 3.67 23.44 -9.30
C ASP A 275 4.57 24.14 -10.33
N LYS A 276 4.34 23.89 -11.63
CA LYS A 276 5.15 24.48 -12.71
C LYS A 276 5.03 26.00 -12.81
N LYS A 277 3.88 26.58 -12.44
CA LYS A 277 3.60 28.02 -12.53
C LYS A 277 3.86 28.74 -11.22
N MET A 278 3.47 28.14 -10.09
CA MET A 278 3.52 28.76 -8.77
C MET A 278 4.34 27.91 -7.82
N TYR A 279 5.52 28.40 -7.45
CA TYR A 279 6.43 27.66 -6.57
C TYR A 279 7.37 28.57 -5.78
N LYS A 280 8.01 27.95 -4.79
CA LYS A 280 9.21 28.46 -4.10
C LYS A 280 10.36 27.48 -4.26
N THR A 281 11.58 28.00 -4.26
CA THR A 281 12.78 27.18 -4.07
C THR A 281 13.04 26.97 -2.59
N TYR A 282 13.87 25.99 -2.25
CA TYR A 282 14.20 25.66 -0.87
C TYR A 282 14.79 26.84 -0.07
N ASP A 283 15.59 27.72 -0.69
CA ASP A 283 16.12 28.91 0.00
C ASP A 283 15.04 29.93 0.37
N LEU A 284 13.91 29.93 -0.34
CA LEU A 284 12.82 30.88 -0.15
C LEU A 284 11.64 30.30 0.62
N ILE A 285 11.63 28.99 0.90
CA ILE A 285 10.46 28.31 1.49
C ILE A 285 10.09 28.83 2.88
N GLY A 286 11.07 29.31 3.66
CA GLY A 286 10.85 29.92 4.97
C GLY A 286 10.36 31.38 4.93
N ASN A 287 10.35 32.02 3.76
CA ASN A 287 9.90 33.40 3.60
C ASN A 287 8.37 33.43 3.38
N THR A 288 7.63 34.20 4.17
CA THR A 288 6.17 34.31 4.09
C THR A 288 5.69 35.46 3.19
N LYS A 289 6.61 36.30 2.70
CA LYS A 289 6.27 37.43 1.82
C LYS A 289 5.86 36.98 0.42
N ASP A 290 4.95 37.72 -0.20
CA ASP A 290 4.45 37.44 -1.53
C ASP A 290 5.53 37.51 -2.64
N ASP A 291 6.57 38.34 -2.45
CA ASP A 291 7.69 38.52 -3.38
C ASP A 291 8.64 37.30 -3.47
N SER A 292 8.53 36.36 -2.53
CA SER A 292 9.30 35.12 -2.52
C SER A 292 8.75 34.04 -3.46
N TRP A 293 7.56 34.26 -4.04
CA TRP A 293 6.93 33.34 -4.97
C TRP A 293 7.36 33.60 -6.42
N THR A 294 7.62 32.53 -7.16
CA THR A 294 7.68 32.61 -8.62
C THR A 294 6.29 32.35 -9.20
N GLY A 295 5.84 33.22 -10.11
CA GLY A 295 4.63 33.03 -10.94
C GLY A 295 3.28 32.96 -10.19
N ARG A 296 3.26 33.27 -8.88
CA ARG A 296 2.01 33.33 -8.10
C ARG A 296 1.08 34.41 -8.64
N THR A 297 -0.15 33.99 -8.94
CA THR A 297 -1.29 34.87 -9.17
C THR A 297 -2.41 34.46 -8.24
N GLU A 298 -3.27 35.40 -7.83
CA GLU A 298 -4.40 35.06 -6.96
C GLU A 298 -5.35 34.01 -7.56
N PRO A 299 -5.73 34.06 -8.85
CA PRO A 299 -6.61 33.03 -9.43
C PRO A 299 -5.98 31.64 -9.39
N HIS A 300 -4.71 31.52 -9.79
CA HIS A 300 -4.00 30.24 -9.79
C HIS A 300 -3.86 29.67 -8.38
N HIS A 301 -3.53 30.52 -7.42
CA HIS A 301 -3.45 30.13 -6.01
C HIS A 301 -4.81 29.63 -5.48
N ALA A 302 -5.90 30.32 -5.80
CA ALA A 302 -7.23 29.90 -5.38
C ALA A 302 -7.59 28.51 -5.90
N ASP A 303 -7.37 28.24 -7.19
CA ASP A 303 -7.82 27.01 -7.83
C ASP A 303 -6.89 25.81 -7.60
N TYR A 304 -5.59 26.04 -7.40
CA TYR A 304 -4.58 24.96 -7.39
C TYR A 304 -3.72 24.85 -6.12
N GLY A 305 -3.93 25.71 -5.11
CA GLY A 305 -3.13 25.70 -3.88
C GLY A 305 -3.11 24.38 -3.10
N LEU A 306 -4.08 23.48 -3.33
CA LEU A 306 -4.13 22.16 -2.69
C LEU A 306 -3.19 21.12 -3.31
N TYR A 307 -2.72 21.34 -4.55
CA TYR A 307 -1.92 20.40 -5.32
C TYR A 307 -0.43 20.69 -5.21
N PHE A 308 0.01 21.18 -4.06
CA PHE A 308 1.42 21.49 -3.82
C PHE A 308 2.21 20.20 -3.57
N TYR A 309 3.42 20.13 -4.11
CA TYR A 309 4.31 18.98 -3.96
C TYR A 309 5.77 19.44 -3.95
N CYS A 310 6.68 18.55 -3.54
CA CYS A 310 8.12 18.77 -3.64
C CYS A 310 8.64 18.17 -4.95
N TYR A 311 9.53 18.88 -5.64
CA TYR A 311 10.23 18.32 -6.81
C TYR A 311 11.62 18.88 -6.99
N THR A 312 12.44 18.15 -7.76
CA THR A 312 13.80 18.53 -8.13
C THR A 312 13.97 18.53 -9.63
N LYS A 313 14.78 19.45 -10.16
CA LYS A 313 15.10 19.54 -11.59
C LYS A 313 16.61 19.59 -11.82
N GLY A 314 17.10 18.78 -12.75
CA GLY A 314 18.52 18.78 -13.14
C GLY A 314 19.46 18.42 -11.99
N LEU A 315 19.04 17.52 -11.10
CA LEU A 315 19.79 17.19 -9.89
C LEU A 315 19.89 15.68 -9.66
N ARG A 316 21.11 15.19 -9.47
CA ARG A 316 21.46 13.83 -9.05
C ARG A 316 22.45 13.85 -7.89
N GLY A 317 22.64 12.73 -7.20
CA GLY A 317 23.64 12.60 -6.12
C GLY A 317 23.25 13.25 -4.79
N PHE A 318 21.94 13.37 -4.52
CA PHE A 318 21.41 14.00 -3.32
C PHE A 318 20.45 13.08 -2.56
N THR A 319 20.20 13.40 -1.30
CA THR A 319 19.20 12.80 -0.43
C THR A 319 18.34 13.90 0.18
N PHE A 320 17.02 13.79 0.11
CA PHE A 320 16.06 14.70 0.74
C PHE A 320 15.29 13.95 1.83
N TYR A 321 15.44 14.34 3.08
CA TYR A 321 15.00 13.51 4.21
C TYR A 321 14.56 14.28 5.46
N GLN A 322 13.88 13.59 6.35
CA GLN A 322 13.57 14.04 7.71
C GLN A 322 13.89 12.92 8.71
N ASP A 323 14.33 13.30 9.91
CA ASP A 323 14.54 12.38 11.02
C ASP A 323 13.33 12.40 11.96
N VAL A 324 12.70 11.25 12.16
CA VAL A 324 11.44 11.07 12.89
C VAL A 324 11.64 10.10 14.04
N LYS A 325 11.14 10.44 15.23
CA LYS A 325 11.20 9.55 16.40
C LYS A 325 9.97 8.67 16.48
N VAL A 326 10.20 7.37 16.70
CA VAL A 326 9.17 6.38 16.98
C VAL A 326 9.42 5.71 18.33
N HIS A 327 8.33 5.39 19.02
CA HIS A 327 8.34 4.99 20.44
C HIS A 327 7.82 3.58 20.66
N LYS A 328 7.63 2.80 19.59
CA LYS A 328 7.12 1.44 19.65
C LYS A 328 7.91 0.51 18.74
N ALA A 329 8.08 -0.74 19.16
CA ALA A 329 8.60 -1.82 18.34
C ALA A 329 7.52 -2.34 17.37
N GLY A 330 7.93 -2.85 16.22
CA GLY A 330 7.05 -3.41 15.20
C GLY A 330 7.36 -2.94 13.78
N TRP A 331 6.41 -3.19 12.88
CA TRP A 331 6.51 -2.87 11.47
C TRP A 331 6.06 -1.44 11.17
N TYR A 332 6.97 -0.65 10.60
CA TYR A 332 6.71 0.68 10.09
C TYR A 332 6.80 0.69 8.57
N LEU A 333 5.83 1.32 7.92
CA LEU A 333 5.76 1.47 6.47
C LEU A 333 5.84 2.95 6.13
N LEU A 334 6.75 3.32 5.25
CA LEU A 334 6.81 4.65 4.68
C LEU A 334 6.20 4.59 3.29
N ARG A 335 5.18 5.40 3.04
CA ARG A 335 4.58 5.60 1.72
C ARG A 335 4.74 7.03 1.26
N CYS A 336 4.75 7.24 -0.04
CA CYS A 336 4.56 8.55 -0.66
C CYS A 336 4.10 8.39 -2.11
N ASN A 337 3.50 9.45 -2.65
CA ASN A 337 3.22 9.55 -4.07
C ASN A 337 4.42 10.20 -4.75
N GLY A 338 5.01 9.55 -5.75
CA GLY A 338 6.23 10.06 -6.37
C GLY A 338 6.70 9.28 -7.57
N PHE A 339 7.36 9.98 -8.48
CA PHE A 339 7.98 9.42 -9.68
C PHE A 339 9.27 10.16 -10.05
N SER A 340 10.05 9.55 -10.93
CA SER A 340 11.26 10.17 -11.49
C SER A 340 11.42 9.87 -12.97
N THR A 341 11.84 10.88 -13.74
CA THR A 341 12.23 10.69 -15.14
C THR A 341 13.56 9.95 -15.28
N ALA A 342 14.40 9.97 -14.25
CA ALA A 342 15.64 9.15 -14.18
C ALA A 342 15.36 7.65 -14.11
N ASN A 343 14.14 7.26 -13.77
CA ASN A 343 13.68 5.86 -13.71
C ASN A 343 12.82 5.46 -14.91
N SER A 344 12.76 6.27 -15.98
CA SER A 344 12.12 5.84 -17.23
C SER A 344 12.81 4.60 -17.81
N SER A 345 12.10 3.81 -18.61
CA SER A 345 12.69 2.60 -19.24
C SER A 345 13.94 2.90 -20.08
N GLU A 346 13.95 4.04 -20.77
CA GLU A 346 15.12 4.54 -21.52
C GLU A 346 16.29 4.87 -20.60
N ASN A 347 16.03 5.60 -19.51
CA ASN A 347 17.08 5.98 -18.55
C ASN A 347 17.60 4.78 -17.76
N ILE A 348 16.75 3.81 -17.41
CA ILE A 348 17.18 2.56 -16.78
C ILE A 348 18.08 1.76 -17.73
N THR A 349 17.71 1.66 -19.01
CA THR A 349 18.55 0.98 -20.02
C THR A 349 19.90 1.68 -20.16
N THR A 350 19.90 3.01 -20.18
CA THR A 350 21.11 3.82 -20.28
C THR A 350 22.00 3.68 -19.05
N ASN A 351 21.43 3.78 -17.85
CA ASN A 351 22.15 3.77 -16.57
C ASN A 351 22.45 2.36 -16.03
N GLY A 352 21.78 1.34 -16.55
CA GLY A 352 21.82 -0.05 -16.08
C GLY A 352 21.02 -0.33 -14.81
N LYS A 353 20.40 0.70 -14.19
CA LYS A 353 19.58 0.61 -12.98
C LYS A 353 18.69 1.86 -12.81
N PRO A 354 17.60 1.79 -12.01
CA PRO A 354 16.94 2.98 -11.50
C PRO A 354 17.87 3.80 -10.60
N LEU A 355 17.72 5.12 -10.61
CA LEU A 355 18.52 6.06 -9.82
C LEU A 355 17.75 6.68 -8.66
N ALA A 356 16.46 6.94 -8.81
CA ALA A 356 15.63 7.58 -7.79
C ALA A 356 14.93 6.56 -6.90
N ASN A 357 14.99 6.74 -5.58
CA ASN A 357 14.51 5.76 -4.61
C ASN A 357 13.87 6.42 -3.39
N LEU A 358 12.75 5.85 -2.93
CA LEU A 358 12.22 6.02 -1.58
C LEU A 358 13.09 5.22 -0.60
N PHE A 359 13.30 5.72 0.61
CA PHE A 359 14.03 4.98 1.63
C PHE A 359 13.57 5.25 3.07
N ILE A 360 13.84 4.26 3.92
CA ILE A 360 13.71 4.33 5.37
C ILE A 360 14.91 3.64 6.02
N THR A 361 15.44 4.23 7.09
CA THR A 361 16.55 3.62 7.84
C THR A 361 16.56 4.01 9.30
N VAL A 362 17.16 3.17 10.15
CA VAL A 362 17.43 3.49 11.55
C VAL A 362 18.76 4.21 11.69
N LEU A 363 18.79 5.25 12.52
CA LEU A 363 20.03 5.94 12.89
C LEU A 363 20.64 5.33 14.16
N ASN A 364 21.97 5.27 14.20
CA ASN A 364 22.73 4.95 15.41
C ASN A 364 22.86 6.18 16.33
N ALA A 365 23.58 6.03 17.45
CA ALA A 365 23.83 7.13 18.40
C ALA A 365 24.56 8.33 17.80
N ASP A 366 25.37 8.12 16.75
CA ASP A 366 26.09 9.18 16.01
C ASP A 366 25.26 9.80 14.88
N SER A 367 23.95 9.54 14.82
CA SER A 367 23.04 9.99 13.75
C SER A 367 23.42 9.49 12.35
N LYS A 368 24.08 8.34 12.26
CA LYS A 368 24.43 7.68 10.99
C LYS A 368 23.48 6.52 10.67
N PRO A 369 23.09 6.33 9.40
CA PRO A 369 22.31 5.16 8.99
C PRO A 369 22.98 3.83 9.34
N ILE A 370 22.19 2.89 9.86
CA ILE A 370 22.61 1.50 10.10
C ILE A 370 22.36 0.71 8.82
N LYS A 371 23.42 0.14 8.24
CA LYS A 371 23.39 -0.51 6.91
C LYS A 371 22.42 -1.69 6.87
N GLU A 372 22.35 -2.47 7.95
CA GLU A 372 21.50 -3.66 8.08
C GLU A 372 20.02 -3.30 8.35
N LYS A 373 19.75 -2.03 8.71
CA LYS A 373 18.41 -1.51 9.00
C LYS A 373 18.06 -0.40 8.00
N TYR A 374 18.08 -0.78 6.72
CA TYR A 374 17.91 0.11 5.59
C TYR A 374 17.02 -0.56 4.54
N SER A 375 15.93 0.10 4.15
CA SER A 375 15.02 -0.39 3.11
C SER A 375 14.84 0.67 2.03
N THR A 376 14.76 0.24 0.77
CA THR A 376 14.61 1.11 -0.40
C THR A 376 13.67 0.51 -1.42
N ALA A 377 12.96 1.37 -2.13
CA ALA A 377 12.23 1.01 -3.34
C ALA A 377 12.47 2.08 -4.41
N ALA A 378 12.66 1.65 -5.65
CA ALA A 378 12.75 2.57 -6.78
C ALA A 378 11.44 3.35 -6.92
N PHE A 379 11.53 4.65 -7.18
CA PHE A 379 10.35 5.43 -7.55
C PHE A 379 9.79 4.98 -8.90
N ASN A 380 8.48 5.17 -9.07
CA ASN A 380 7.82 5.01 -10.37
C ASN A 380 8.58 5.76 -11.48
N GLY A 381 8.77 5.11 -12.61
CA GLY A 381 9.42 5.67 -13.80
C GLY A 381 8.40 6.35 -14.72
N VAL A 382 8.72 7.54 -15.22
CA VAL A 382 7.91 8.26 -16.22
C VAL A 382 8.82 8.83 -17.28
N SER A 383 8.46 8.75 -18.56
CA SER A 383 9.25 9.40 -19.62
C SER A 383 9.31 10.92 -19.44
N GLN A 384 10.36 11.57 -19.93
CA GLN A 384 10.48 13.03 -19.86
C GLN A 384 9.28 13.73 -20.52
N LYS A 385 8.86 13.21 -21.68
CA LYS A 385 7.71 13.73 -22.44
C LYS A 385 6.40 13.60 -21.66
N ASP A 386 6.16 12.48 -21.00
CA ASP A 386 4.93 12.25 -20.25
C ASP A 386 4.90 13.08 -18.97
N ALA A 387 6.04 13.22 -18.28
CA ALA A 387 6.16 14.11 -17.13
C ALA A 387 5.89 15.58 -17.50
N GLU A 388 6.40 16.04 -18.64
CA GLU A 388 6.13 17.39 -19.16
C GLU A 388 4.67 17.56 -19.57
N ALA A 389 4.08 16.57 -20.26
CA ALA A 389 2.68 16.58 -20.65
C ALA A 389 1.78 16.66 -19.40
N LEU A 390 2.02 15.82 -18.39
CA LEU A 390 1.29 15.82 -17.13
C LEU A 390 1.46 17.17 -16.41
N GLY A 391 2.69 17.67 -16.28
CA GLY A 391 2.98 18.96 -15.66
C GLY A 391 2.44 20.19 -16.42
N ASN A 392 1.95 20.04 -17.65
CA ASN A 392 1.26 21.10 -18.40
C ASN A 392 -0.27 21.04 -18.26
N THR A 393 -0.82 19.93 -17.79
CA THR A 393 -2.27 19.83 -17.53
C THR A 393 -2.66 20.67 -16.31
N TYR A 394 -3.94 21.03 -16.21
CA TYR A 394 -4.50 21.81 -15.11
C TYR A 394 -3.69 23.09 -14.82
N GLU A 395 -3.39 23.84 -15.88
CA GLU A 395 -2.64 25.10 -15.78
C GLU A 395 -1.28 24.96 -15.05
N GLY A 396 -0.64 23.78 -15.08
CA GLY A 396 0.65 23.55 -14.43
C GLY A 396 0.59 22.62 -13.21
N ALA A 397 -0.60 22.37 -12.65
CA ALA A 397 -0.80 21.63 -11.42
C ALA A 397 -1.01 20.11 -11.61
N GLY A 398 -0.90 19.60 -12.84
CA GLY A 398 -1.28 18.22 -13.16
C GLY A 398 -0.54 17.13 -12.39
N ILE A 399 0.74 17.34 -12.04
CA ILE A 399 1.51 16.38 -11.22
C ILE A 399 0.93 16.32 -9.80
N GLY A 400 0.75 17.47 -9.14
CA GLY A 400 0.16 17.52 -7.80
C GLY A 400 -1.27 16.99 -7.76
N ARG A 401 -2.05 17.21 -8.82
CA ARG A 401 -3.38 16.59 -8.96
C ARG A 401 -3.30 15.06 -9.07
N ALA A 402 -2.34 14.52 -9.82
CA ALA A 402 -2.15 13.08 -9.92
C ALA A 402 -1.79 12.47 -8.55
N PHE A 403 -0.94 13.14 -7.76
CA PHE A 403 -0.62 12.71 -6.40
C PHE A 403 -1.83 12.78 -5.47
N PHE A 404 -2.61 13.86 -5.51
CA PHE A 404 -3.87 13.97 -4.75
C PHE A 404 -4.89 12.87 -5.11
N GLU A 405 -4.91 12.42 -6.36
CA GLU A 405 -5.72 11.28 -6.82
C GLU A 405 -5.12 9.90 -6.45
N GLY A 406 -4.01 9.86 -5.72
CA GLY A 406 -3.36 8.64 -5.24
C GLY A 406 -2.47 7.92 -6.26
N LYS A 407 -2.11 8.54 -7.38
CA LYS A 407 -1.25 7.92 -8.42
C LYS A 407 0.22 7.92 -8.03
N TYR A 408 0.98 6.96 -8.58
CA TYR A 408 2.41 6.82 -8.34
C TYR A 408 2.75 6.54 -6.87
N GLU A 409 1.95 5.73 -6.18
CA GLU A 409 2.24 5.32 -4.79
C GLU A 409 3.52 4.46 -4.76
N ASN A 410 4.37 4.71 -3.77
CA ASN A 410 5.57 3.92 -3.48
C ASN A 410 5.57 3.54 -2.01
N GLN A 411 6.16 2.39 -1.67
CA GLN A 411 6.29 1.94 -0.28
C GLN A 411 7.67 1.36 0.01
N VAL A 412 8.19 1.65 1.19
CA VAL A 412 9.26 0.88 1.84
C VAL A 412 8.82 0.55 3.26
N GLN A 413 9.47 -0.45 3.87
CA GLN A 413 9.11 -0.86 5.22
C GLN A 413 10.31 -1.33 6.02
N ILE A 414 10.19 -1.21 7.33
CA ILE A 414 11.23 -1.61 8.28
C ILE A 414 10.58 -2.18 9.53
N CYS A 415 11.20 -3.21 10.09
CA CYS A 415 10.78 -3.78 11.36
C CYS A 415 11.77 -3.42 12.47
N LEU A 416 11.25 -2.99 13.61
CA LEU A 416 12.02 -2.58 14.77
C LEU A 416 11.76 -3.51 15.95
N ASP A 417 12.78 -4.25 16.40
CA ASP A 417 12.66 -5.08 17.61
C ASP A 417 13.09 -4.33 18.87
N LYS A 418 14.31 -3.79 18.82
CA LYS A 418 14.97 -3.06 19.91
C LYS A 418 15.63 -1.80 19.36
N ALA A 419 15.81 -0.85 20.25
CA ALA A 419 16.57 0.34 19.94
C ALA A 419 18.04 -0.01 19.65
N PRO A 420 18.80 0.87 18.95
CA PRO A 420 20.21 0.62 18.63
C PRO A 420 21.10 0.31 19.84
N ASN A 421 20.73 0.77 21.04
CA ASN A 421 21.42 0.46 22.29
C ASN A 421 21.07 -0.92 22.90
N GLY A 422 20.24 -1.72 22.23
CA GLY A 422 19.81 -3.04 22.69
C GLY A 422 18.66 -3.04 23.71
N ASN A 423 18.17 -1.86 24.12
CA ASN A 423 17.05 -1.73 25.04
C ASN A 423 15.70 -1.73 24.32
N GLU A 424 14.63 -1.98 25.06
CA GLU A 424 13.25 -1.91 24.54
C GLU A 424 12.91 -0.50 24.03
N ILE A 425 12.13 -0.44 22.95
CA ILE A 425 11.69 0.83 22.37
C ILE A 425 10.52 1.36 23.19
N SER A 426 10.65 2.60 23.67
CA SER A 426 9.65 3.24 24.54
C SER A 426 9.64 4.75 24.38
N ASN A 427 8.82 5.44 25.18
CA ASN A 427 8.83 6.91 25.26
C ASN A 427 10.19 7.45 25.75
N ASP A 428 10.81 6.75 26.71
CA ASP A 428 12.10 7.13 27.29
C ASP A 428 13.29 6.66 26.44
N ASN A 429 13.07 5.67 25.57
CA ASN A 429 14.08 5.12 24.67
C ASN A 429 13.55 5.01 23.22
N PRO A 430 13.34 6.14 22.54
CA PRO A 430 12.86 6.14 21.16
C PRO A 430 13.91 5.66 20.16
N VAL A 431 13.44 5.21 18.99
CA VAL A 431 14.27 5.00 17.80
C VAL A 431 14.10 6.18 16.85
N THR A 432 15.20 6.64 16.26
CA THR A 432 15.15 7.65 15.21
C THR A 432 15.21 6.97 13.85
N LEU A 433 14.18 7.20 13.05
CA LEU A 433 14.07 6.80 11.65
C LEU A 433 14.44 7.99 10.77
N ARG A 434 15.30 7.78 9.79
CA ARG A 434 15.48 8.70 8.67
C ARG A 434 14.61 8.24 7.52
N ILE A 435 13.72 9.11 7.08
CA ILE A 435 12.76 8.87 6.00
C ILE A 435 12.95 9.90 4.89
N GLY A 436 12.71 9.50 3.64
CA GLY A 436 12.72 10.42 2.51
C GLY A 436 13.08 9.72 1.21
N PHE A 437 13.64 10.46 0.26
CA PHE A 437 14.05 9.93 -1.03
C PHE A 437 15.45 10.40 -1.41
N TYR A 438 16.08 9.70 -2.36
CA TYR A 438 17.36 10.10 -2.93
C TYR A 438 17.40 9.82 -4.43
N VAL A 439 18.31 10.51 -5.11
CA VAL A 439 18.69 10.21 -6.49
C VAL A 439 20.17 9.91 -6.51
N ASP A 440 20.54 8.71 -6.96
CA ASP A 440 21.94 8.30 -7.09
C ASP A 440 22.72 9.25 -8.01
N PRO A 441 24.04 9.41 -7.82
CA PRO A 441 24.88 10.12 -8.77
C PRO A 441 24.89 9.39 -10.13
N THR A 442 25.26 10.13 -11.18
CA THR A 442 25.48 9.55 -12.51
C THR A 442 26.47 8.39 -12.44
N PRO A 443 26.13 7.19 -12.95
CA PRO A 443 27.06 6.08 -12.99
C PRO A 443 28.27 6.37 -13.90
N ASP A 444 29.41 5.76 -13.60
CA ASP A 444 30.65 5.98 -14.36
C ASP A 444 30.47 5.71 -15.86
N GLY A 445 30.90 6.66 -16.70
CA GLY A 445 30.80 6.57 -18.16
C GLY A 445 29.38 6.71 -18.73
N LYS A 446 28.40 7.12 -17.92
CA LYS A 446 27.03 7.40 -18.36
C LYS A 446 26.77 8.90 -18.53
N PRO A 447 25.74 9.29 -19.30
CA PRO A 447 25.43 10.70 -19.53
C PRO A 447 25.15 11.46 -18.24
N GLU A 448 25.61 12.70 -18.18
CA GLU A 448 25.33 13.63 -17.08
C GLU A 448 23.83 13.88 -16.91
N VAL A 449 23.46 14.48 -15.78
CA VAL A 449 22.06 14.84 -15.51
C VAL A 449 21.59 15.87 -16.53
N GLY A 450 20.40 15.68 -17.11
CA GLY A 450 19.80 16.67 -18.00
C GLY A 450 19.07 17.75 -17.19
N ASP A 451 19.08 19.00 -17.66
CA ASP A 451 18.48 20.16 -16.97
C ASP A 451 17.01 19.97 -16.58
N ASN A 452 16.26 19.22 -17.39
CA ASN A 452 14.83 18.96 -17.18
C ASN A 452 14.54 17.61 -16.50
N GLU A 453 15.56 16.82 -16.15
CA GLU A 453 15.36 15.57 -15.41
C GLU A 453 14.65 15.88 -14.09
N LEU A 454 13.53 15.22 -13.85
CA LEU A 454 12.56 15.56 -12.82
C LEU A 454 12.41 14.40 -11.83
N THR A 455 12.48 14.69 -10.54
CA THR A 455 12.01 13.78 -9.49
C THR A 455 11.03 14.53 -8.59
N ALA A 456 9.82 14.01 -8.43
CA ALA A 456 8.74 14.64 -7.68
C ALA A 456 8.16 13.69 -6.63
N ALA A 457 7.82 14.22 -5.46
CA ALA A 457 7.21 13.47 -4.38
C ALA A 457 6.28 14.34 -3.51
N ASP A 458 5.25 13.70 -2.97
CA ASP A 458 4.28 14.29 -2.04
C ASP A 458 3.64 13.22 -1.14
N GLU A 459 2.82 13.65 -0.19
CA GLU A 459 1.95 12.81 0.63
C GLU A 459 2.70 11.69 1.39
N PHE A 460 3.78 12.07 2.10
CA PHE A 460 4.53 11.14 2.92
C PHE A 460 3.69 10.61 4.09
N LYS A 461 3.50 9.29 4.14
CA LYS A 461 2.79 8.62 5.23
C LYS A 461 3.69 7.65 5.97
N LEU A 462 3.75 7.78 7.30
CA LEU A 462 4.36 6.78 8.17
C LEU A 462 3.24 5.96 8.80
N LEU A 463 3.15 4.69 8.45
CA LEU A 463 2.11 3.78 8.90
C LEU A 463 2.72 2.72 9.83
N TYR A 464 1.89 2.14 10.69
CA TYR A 464 2.29 1.11 11.64
C TYR A 464 1.40 -0.14 11.46
N ALA A 465 2.01 -1.27 11.10
CA ALA A 465 1.31 -2.55 10.87
C ALA A 465 1.34 -3.50 12.09
N GLY A 466 1.62 -2.97 13.27
CA GLY A 466 1.62 -3.75 14.50
C GLY A 466 3.00 -4.31 14.89
N PRO A 467 3.09 -4.95 16.08
CA PRO A 467 4.31 -5.59 16.54
C PRO A 467 4.71 -6.74 15.60
N ARG A 468 6.02 -7.01 15.53
CA ARG A 468 6.53 -8.23 14.89
C ARG A 468 5.93 -9.46 15.57
N ARG A 469 5.58 -10.46 14.78
CA ARG A 469 5.24 -11.80 15.28
C ARG A 469 6.38 -12.78 15.07
N ASN A 470 6.44 -13.79 15.93
CA ASN A 470 7.27 -14.94 15.71
C ASN A 470 6.45 -16.19 16.05
N PRO A 471 6.08 -17.01 15.06
CA PRO A 471 6.36 -16.87 13.62
C PRO A 471 5.54 -15.80 12.87
N GLU A 472 6.17 -15.19 11.87
CA GLU A 472 5.55 -14.63 10.66
C GLU A 472 5.58 -15.67 9.53
N LEU A 473 4.83 -15.46 8.45
CA LEU A 473 4.61 -16.47 7.41
C LEU A 473 5.81 -16.51 6.43
N ILE A 474 6.43 -17.68 6.25
CA ILE A 474 7.57 -17.88 5.32
C ILE A 474 7.14 -18.69 4.10
N LEU A 475 7.12 -18.09 2.92
CA LEU A 475 6.94 -18.83 1.67
C LEU A 475 8.25 -18.80 0.86
N ASP A 476 8.97 -19.93 0.88
CA ASP A 476 10.28 -20.06 0.25
C ASP A 476 10.24 -20.95 -1.00
N GLU A 477 10.61 -20.42 -2.16
CA GLU A 477 10.65 -21.17 -3.42
C GLU A 477 11.59 -22.39 -3.40
N GLU A 478 12.56 -22.41 -2.48
CA GLU A 478 13.46 -23.54 -2.28
C GLU A 478 12.92 -24.62 -1.33
N SER A 479 11.82 -24.36 -0.61
CA SER A 479 11.26 -25.32 0.33
C SER A 479 10.66 -26.53 -0.40
N THR A 480 11.14 -27.72 -0.06
CA THR A 480 10.56 -29.00 -0.49
C THR A 480 9.41 -29.44 0.41
N ASP A 481 9.27 -28.85 1.60
CA ASP A 481 8.30 -29.24 2.62
C ASP A 481 7.73 -28.02 3.38
N LEU A 482 6.40 -27.93 3.39
CA LEU A 482 5.61 -26.90 4.07
C LEU A 482 4.74 -27.46 5.20
N ARG A 483 5.01 -28.66 5.74
CA ARG A 483 4.24 -29.28 6.83
C ARG A 483 4.05 -28.38 8.06
N TYR A 484 4.91 -27.39 8.27
CA TYR A 484 4.72 -26.44 9.37
C TYR A 484 3.41 -25.63 9.23
N LEU A 485 2.90 -25.46 8.01
CA LEU A 485 1.61 -24.81 7.73
C LEU A 485 0.40 -25.68 8.11
N THR A 486 0.59 -26.99 8.27
CA THR A 486 -0.47 -27.93 8.66
C THR A 486 -0.31 -28.42 10.10
N GLU A 487 0.91 -28.72 10.52
CA GLU A 487 1.23 -29.31 11.83
C GLU A 487 1.31 -28.29 12.97
N ALA A 488 1.84 -27.09 12.71
CA ALA A 488 1.91 -26.06 13.74
C ALA A 488 0.52 -25.49 14.06
N LYS A 489 0.37 -24.74 15.14
CA LYS A 489 -0.90 -24.09 15.53
C LYS A 489 -0.87 -22.56 15.49
N ASP A 490 0.24 -21.99 15.00
CA ASP A 490 0.42 -20.56 14.79
C ASP A 490 -0.69 -19.96 13.89
N GLU A 491 -1.24 -18.81 14.27
CA GLU A 491 -2.23 -18.10 13.48
C GLU A 491 -1.58 -16.98 12.65
N TYR A 492 -1.82 -17.02 11.33
CA TYR A 492 -1.36 -16.00 10.41
C TYR A 492 -2.54 -15.13 9.96
N LYS A 493 -3.14 -14.37 10.87
CA LYS A 493 -4.14 -13.35 10.54
C LYS A 493 -3.50 -11.97 10.52
N ASN A 494 -3.62 -11.23 9.41
CA ASN A 494 -2.95 -9.93 9.17
C ASN A 494 -1.41 -9.98 9.37
N SER A 495 -0.80 -11.13 9.07
CA SER A 495 0.65 -11.39 9.22
C SER A 495 1.49 -10.65 8.20
N VAL A 496 2.79 -10.60 8.48
CA VAL A 496 3.77 -10.37 7.42
C VAL A 496 4.03 -11.70 6.74
N LEU A 497 3.99 -11.67 5.42
CA LEU A 497 4.44 -12.72 4.53
C LEU A 497 5.85 -12.36 4.05
N HIS A 498 6.82 -13.22 4.39
CA HIS A 498 8.15 -13.24 3.82
C HIS A 498 8.15 -14.19 2.62
N LEU A 499 8.03 -13.64 1.42
CA LEU A 499 7.96 -14.39 0.16
C LEU A 499 9.32 -14.37 -0.55
N ASN A 500 10.02 -15.50 -0.54
CA ASN A 500 11.20 -15.73 -1.37
C ASN A 500 10.77 -16.39 -2.69
N ARG A 501 10.48 -15.56 -3.70
CA ARG A 501 10.06 -15.98 -5.05
C ARG A 501 10.81 -15.15 -6.09
N LYS A 502 11.63 -15.78 -6.93
CA LYS A 502 12.41 -15.05 -7.94
C LYS A 502 11.59 -14.70 -9.20
N LEU A 503 11.09 -13.48 -9.31
CA LEU A 503 10.40 -13.00 -10.50
C LEU A 503 11.39 -12.35 -11.48
N ASN A 504 11.14 -12.48 -12.78
CA ASN A 504 11.88 -11.75 -13.80
C ASN A 504 11.17 -10.42 -14.05
N ASP A 505 11.87 -9.31 -13.88
CA ASP A 505 11.35 -7.97 -14.15
C ASP A 505 10.96 -7.83 -15.63
N ASN A 506 9.88 -7.08 -15.88
CA ASN A 506 9.33 -6.81 -17.21
C ASN A 506 9.07 -8.07 -18.04
N MET A 507 8.69 -9.16 -17.39
CA MET A 507 8.33 -10.41 -18.05
C MET A 507 7.18 -11.07 -17.29
N TRP A 508 6.35 -11.84 -17.99
CA TRP A 508 5.34 -12.66 -17.35
C TRP A 508 5.99 -13.82 -16.58
N ASN A 509 5.56 -14.00 -15.34
CA ASN A 509 6.00 -15.05 -14.43
C ASN A 509 4.78 -15.81 -13.92
N SER A 510 4.84 -17.14 -13.86
CA SER A 510 3.82 -17.94 -13.17
C SER A 510 3.80 -17.64 -11.66
N LEU A 511 2.62 -17.55 -11.07
CA LEU A 511 2.41 -17.33 -9.64
C LEU A 511 1.23 -18.16 -9.14
N ILE A 512 1.42 -18.83 -8.01
CA ILE A 512 0.37 -19.46 -7.21
C ILE A 512 0.78 -19.36 -5.75
N LEU A 513 -0.12 -18.93 -4.88
CA LEU A 513 0.17 -18.70 -3.46
C LEU A 513 -0.92 -19.33 -2.59
N PRO A 514 -0.62 -19.73 -1.34
CA PRO A 514 -1.64 -20.21 -0.40
C PRO A 514 -2.40 -19.08 0.31
N VAL A 515 -2.23 -17.83 -0.11
CA VAL A 515 -2.84 -16.64 0.50
C VAL A 515 -3.45 -15.75 -0.59
N ASP A 516 -4.46 -14.97 -0.20
CA ASP A 516 -5.00 -13.91 -1.04
C ASP A 516 -4.08 -12.68 -0.98
N LEU A 517 -3.90 -11.99 -2.11
CA LEU A 517 -3.23 -10.68 -2.17
C LEU A 517 -4.17 -9.66 -2.81
N THR A 518 -4.36 -8.52 -2.12
CA THR A 518 -5.14 -7.40 -2.66
C THR A 518 -4.35 -6.60 -3.68
N TRP A 519 -5.06 -5.79 -4.48
CA TRP A 519 -4.43 -4.88 -5.43
C TRP A 519 -3.41 -3.95 -4.77
N GLY A 520 -3.76 -3.37 -3.62
CA GLY A 520 -2.87 -2.52 -2.86
C GLY A 520 -1.62 -3.24 -2.36
N GLN A 521 -1.72 -4.53 -1.98
CA GLN A 521 -0.56 -5.34 -1.60
C GLN A 521 0.34 -5.62 -2.79
N MET A 522 -0.24 -5.96 -3.96
CA MET A 522 0.52 -6.19 -5.19
C MET A 522 1.29 -4.94 -5.62
N LYS A 523 0.62 -3.79 -5.70
CA LYS A 523 1.24 -2.52 -6.09
C LYS A 523 2.38 -2.10 -5.18
N ARG A 524 2.19 -2.22 -3.86
CA ARG A 524 3.22 -1.80 -2.88
C ARG A 524 4.41 -2.74 -2.82
N THR A 525 4.21 -4.01 -3.17
CA THR A 525 5.27 -5.03 -3.18
C THR A 525 6.06 -5.00 -4.49
N PHE A 526 5.36 -4.90 -5.62
CA PHE A 526 5.93 -5.06 -6.95
C PHE A 526 5.99 -3.77 -7.77
N GLY A 527 5.39 -2.67 -7.32
CA GLY A 527 5.31 -1.38 -8.03
C GLY A 527 3.91 -1.10 -8.62
N ASP A 528 3.55 0.18 -8.80
CA ASP A 528 2.23 0.65 -9.26
C ASP A 528 1.86 0.11 -10.66
N ALA A 529 2.87 -0.21 -11.47
CA ALA A 529 2.72 -0.75 -12.82
C ALA A 529 2.64 -2.29 -12.89
N VAL A 530 2.59 -2.99 -11.75
CA VAL A 530 2.44 -4.45 -11.72
C VAL A 530 1.16 -4.88 -12.43
N LYS A 531 1.24 -5.93 -13.24
CA LYS A 531 0.07 -6.55 -13.89
C LYS A 531 -0.08 -7.98 -13.43
N VAL A 532 -1.32 -8.42 -13.29
CA VAL A 532 -1.67 -9.82 -13.02
C VAL A 532 -2.71 -10.23 -14.03
N ALA A 533 -2.55 -11.42 -14.59
CA ALA A 533 -3.55 -12.02 -15.45
C ALA A 533 -3.99 -13.38 -14.89
N LYS A 534 -5.31 -13.59 -14.90
CA LYS A 534 -5.96 -14.82 -14.48
C LYS A 534 -6.15 -15.74 -15.69
N LEU A 535 -5.98 -17.04 -15.48
CA LEU A 535 -6.28 -18.02 -16.52
C LEU A 535 -7.79 -18.02 -16.82
N GLU A 536 -8.12 -17.79 -18.09
CA GLU A 536 -9.52 -17.70 -18.57
C GLU A 536 -9.92 -18.96 -19.33
N ALA A 537 -9.06 -19.43 -20.24
CA ALA A 537 -9.35 -20.60 -21.05
C ALA A 537 -8.10 -21.41 -21.39
N LEU A 538 -8.29 -22.72 -21.52
CA LEU A 538 -7.34 -23.65 -22.12
C LEU A 538 -8.00 -24.25 -23.35
N THR A 539 -7.28 -24.32 -24.46
CA THR A 539 -7.70 -25.01 -25.69
C THR A 539 -6.62 -25.99 -26.14
N GLU A 540 -6.87 -26.76 -27.19
CA GLU A 540 -5.89 -27.70 -27.75
C GLU A 540 -4.55 -27.03 -28.10
N ASN A 541 -4.60 -25.79 -28.59
CA ASN A 541 -3.44 -25.06 -29.11
C ASN A 541 -3.13 -23.76 -28.36
N SER A 542 -3.81 -23.46 -27.26
CA SER A 542 -3.56 -22.20 -26.54
C SER A 542 -3.83 -22.21 -25.04
N VAL A 543 -3.07 -21.38 -24.36
CA VAL A 543 -3.29 -20.96 -22.96
C VAL A 543 -3.69 -19.49 -22.98
N GLN A 544 -4.88 -19.17 -22.45
CA GLN A 544 -5.46 -17.84 -22.54
C GLN A 544 -5.62 -17.21 -21.16
N PHE A 545 -4.98 -16.07 -20.95
CA PHE A 545 -5.08 -15.25 -19.75
C PHE A 545 -5.81 -13.94 -20.01
N VAL A 546 -6.49 -13.44 -18.98
CA VAL A 546 -7.14 -12.12 -18.97
C VAL A 546 -6.58 -11.29 -17.82
N THR A 547 -6.16 -10.06 -18.12
CA THR A 547 -5.64 -9.12 -17.12
C THR A 547 -6.74 -8.81 -16.08
N VAL A 548 -6.35 -8.84 -14.81
CA VAL A 548 -7.21 -8.45 -13.69
C VAL A 548 -7.11 -6.93 -13.53
N GLU A 549 -8.27 -6.24 -13.54
CA GLU A 549 -8.38 -4.79 -13.36
C GLU A 549 -9.21 -4.49 -12.09
N PRO A 550 -8.60 -4.41 -10.90
CA PRO A 550 -9.30 -4.09 -9.67
C PRO A 550 -9.69 -2.61 -9.59
N ASP A 551 -10.85 -2.33 -8.99
CA ASP A 551 -11.39 -0.97 -8.89
C ASP A 551 -10.86 -0.23 -7.64
N SER A 552 -10.32 -0.97 -6.67
CA SER A 552 -9.80 -0.44 -5.41
C SER A 552 -8.65 -1.28 -4.85
N ASP A 553 -7.84 -0.66 -4.00
CA ASP A 553 -6.71 -1.30 -3.32
C ASP A 553 -7.10 -2.47 -2.40
N GLU A 554 -8.36 -2.52 -1.96
CA GLU A 554 -8.91 -3.53 -1.05
C GLU A 554 -9.37 -4.79 -1.80
N GLN A 555 -9.63 -4.69 -3.10
CA GLN A 555 -10.07 -5.84 -3.89
C GLN A 555 -8.96 -6.89 -4.02
N VAL A 556 -9.33 -8.15 -3.85
CA VAL A 556 -8.43 -9.30 -4.04
C VAL A 556 -8.07 -9.43 -5.51
N MET A 557 -6.77 -9.33 -5.83
CA MET A 557 -6.24 -9.47 -7.19
C MET A 557 -5.74 -10.90 -7.45
N VAL A 558 -5.03 -11.48 -6.50
CA VAL A 558 -4.54 -12.87 -6.53
C VAL A 558 -5.30 -13.64 -5.47
N LYS A 559 -6.03 -14.69 -5.88
CA LYS A 559 -6.71 -15.60 -4.96
C LYS A 559 -5.81 -16.77 -4.58
N ALA A 560 -5.94 -17.20 -3.32
CA ALA A 560 -5.23 -18.35 -2.80
C ALA A 560 -5.52 -19.62 -3.62
N PHE A 561 -4.49 -20.43 -3.83
CA PHE A 561 -4.52 -21.73 -4.50
C PHE A 561 -4.89 -21.71 -5.99
N GLU A 562 -5.13 -20.54 -6.58
CA GLU A 562 -5.43 -20.37 -8.01
C GLU A 562 -4.17 -20.01 -8.83
N PRO A 563 -4.01 -20.52 -10.06
CA PRO A 563 -2.91 -20.15 -10.95
C PRO A 563 -3.09 -18.76 -11.59
N TYR A 564 -2.03 -17.95 -11.56
CA TYR A 564 -1.95 -16.64 -12.21
C TYR A 564 -0.62 -16.48 -12.96
N ILE A 565 -0.54 -15.48 -13.82
CA ILE A 565 0.75 -14.89 -14.25
C ILE A 565 0.86 -13.44 -13.75
N VAL A 566 2.06 -13.03 -13.38
CA VAL A 566 2.39 -11.69 -12.88
C VAL A 566 3.51 -11.06 -13.71
N TYR A 567 3.37 -9.79 -14.03
CA TYR A 567 4.35 -8.96 -14.73
C TYR A 567 4.80 -7.85 -13.77
N PRO A 568 5.91 -8.03 -13.03
CA PRO A 568 6.45 -6.98 -12.20
C PRO A 568 7.26 -5.97 -13.05
N PRO A 569 7.19 -4.66 -12.78
CA PRO A 569 8.16 -3.69 -13.30
C PRO A 569 9.56 -3.95 -12.71
N TYR A 570 10.52 -3.06 -12.99
CA TYR A 570 11.83 -3.13 -12.33
C TYR A 570 11.70 -2.94 -10.82
N THR A 571 12.01 -3.99 -10.05
CA THR A 571 11.93 -3.95 -8.58
C THR A 571 13.31 -4.15 -7.96
N GLN A 572 13.69 -3.27 -7.06
CA GLN A 572 14.82 -3.53 -6.16
C GLN A 572 14.28 -3.91 -4.79
N VAL A 573 14.40 -5.18 -4.43
CA VAL A 573 13.97 -5.69 -3.12
C VAL A 573 15.17 -5.66 -2.17
N LYS A 574 15.02 -4.99 -1.03
CA LYS A 574 16.01 -5.01 0.06
C LYS A 574 15.29 -5.24 1.38
N SER A 575 15.23 -6.51 1.78
CA SER A 575 14.78 -6.93 3.11
C SER A 575 15.93 -7.57 3.86
N ALA A 576 15.92 -7.44 5.19
CA ALA A 576 16.85 -8.15 6.04
C ALA A 576 16.53 -9.66 6.04
N PRO A 577 17.49 -10.55 6.34
CA PRO A 577 17.19 -11.95 6.57
C PRO A 577 16.13 -12.12 7.67
N TYR A 578 15.28 -13.13 7.53
CA TYR A 578 14.25 -13.45 8.51
C TYR A 578 14.36 -14.90 8.97
N THR A 579 14.23 -15.13 10.28
CA THR A 579 14.27 -16.46 10.87
C THR A 579 13.06 -16.65 11.75
N VAL A 580 12.26 -17.68 11.45
CA VAL A 580 11.33 -18.23 12.44
C VAL A 580 12.13 -19.09 13.39
N GLU A 581 12.17 -18.71 14.66
CA GLU A 581 12.88 -19.46 15.67
C GLU A 581 12.14 -20.76 16.01
N HIS A 582 10.83 -20.67 16.26
CA HIS A 582 9.96 -21.78 16.71
C HIS A 582 8.64 -21.76 15.94
N PHE A 583 8.05 -22.95 15.76
CA PHE A 583 6.65 -23.10 15.34
C PHE A 583 5.89 -23.81 16.45
N TYR A 584 4.86 -23.19 17.02
CA TYR A 584 4.20 -23.72 18.23
C TYR A 584 3.21 -24.84 17.88
N THR A 585 3.08 -25.83 18.76
CA THR A 585 2.17 -26.99 18.59
C THR A 585 0.84 -26.81 19.31
N SER A 586 0.69 -25.74 20.09
CA SER A 586 -0.48 -25.33 20.85
C SER A 586 -1.04 -24.00 20.33
N LYS A 587 -2.36 -23.81 20.47
CA LYS A 587 -2.99 -22.50 20.25
C LYS A 587 -2.76 -21.62 21.48
N GLY A 588 -2.70 -20.31 21.30
CA GLY A 588 -2.68 -19.35 22.40
C GLY A 588 -1.29 -19.07 22.96
N GLU A 589 -1.19 -18.86 24.27
CA GLU A 589 0.05 -18.45 24.97
C GLU A 589 0.90 -19.63 25.49
N ASP A 590 0.44 -20.88 25.29
CA ASP A 590 1.22 -22.05 25.67
C ASP A 590 2.41 -22.20 24.72
N ASN A 591 3.57 -21.76 25.21
CA ASN A 591 4.85 -21.82 24.52
C ASN A 591 5.73 -22.97 25.04
N SER A 592 5.12 -24.00 25.65
CA SER A 592 5.87 -25.11 26.28
C SER A 592 6.38 -26.16 25.28
N GLU A 593 5.84 -26.20 24.06
CA GLU A 593 6.20 -27.14 23.00
C GLU A 593 6.27 -26.46 21.62
N TRP A 594 7.16 -26.97 20.77
CA TRP A 594 7.31 -26.54 19.38
C TRP A 594 7.49 -27.73 18.45
N LEU A 595 7.35 -27.50 17.14
CA LEU A 595 7.68 -28.51 16.15
C LEU A 595 9.17 -28.87 16.19
N GLY A 596 9.44 -30.16 16.29
CA GLY A 596 10.75 -30.75 16.09
C GLY A 596 11.15 -30.75 14.62
N LYS A 597 12.43 -31.06 14.31
CA LYS A 597 12.92 -31.24 12.93
C LYS A 597 12.18 -32.36 12.18
N ASP A 598 11.59 -33.29 12.90
CA ASP A 598 10.73 -34.37 12.40
C ASP A 598 9.23 -33.98 12.35
N TYR A 599 8.90 -32.71 12.63
CA TYR A 599 7.55 -32.15 12.68
C TYR A 599 6.64 -32.72 13.78
N LYS A 600 7.24 -33.29 14.84
CA LYS A 600 6.49 -33.72 16.04
C LYS A 600 6.67 -32.73 17.18
N PRO A 601 5.76 -32.66 18.16
CA PRO A 601 5.95 -31.82 19.34
C PRO A 601 7.25 -32.15 20.08
N SER A 602 7.98 -31.12 20.49
CA SER A 602 9.25 -31.22 21.21
C SER A 602 9.42 -30.09 22.21
N LYS A 603 10.17 -30.39 23.28
CA LYS A 603 10.63 -29.44 24.31
C LYS A 603 12.15 -29.26 24.29
N ASP A 604 12.85 -29.99 23.42
CA ASP A 604 14.30 -29.93 23.29
C ASP A 604 14.69 -28.81 22.32
N GLU A 605 15.42 -27.81 22.82
CA GLU A 605 15.87 -26.67 22.04
C GLU A 605 16.73 -27.10 20.83
N ASN A 606 17.45 -28.21 20.95
CA ASN A 606 18.30 -28.75 19.87
C ASN A 606 17.52 -29.47 18.76
N ASN A 607 16.30 -29.91 19.07
CA ASN A 607 15.39 -30.54 18.11
C ASN A 607 14.44 -29.54 17.45
N ARG A 608 14.52 -28.25 17.75
CA ARG A 608 13.60 -27.25 17.20
C ARG A 608 13.66 -27.13 15.68
N LEU A 609 12.49 -27.08 15.04
CA LEU A 609 12.35 -26.67 13.64
C LEU A 609 12.54 -25.15 13.53
N THR A 610 13.58 -24.76 12.80
CA THR A 610 13.88 -23.35 12.50
C THR A 610 13.93 -23.20 10.98
N LYS A 611 13.33 -22.13 10.46
CA LYS A 611 13.39 -21.78 9.03
C LYS A 611 13.95 -20.38 8.87
N THR A 612 14.98 -20.25 8.02
CA THR A 612 15.66 -18.99 7.75
C THR A 612 15.58 -18.65 6.28
N LEU A 613 15.06 -17.46 5.99
CA LEU A 613 15.15 -16.81 4.69
C LEU A 613 16.36 -15.87 4.65
N LYS A 614 17.05 -15.88 3.52
CA LYS A 614 18.12 -14.92 3.23
C LYS A 614 17.52 -13.52 3.02
N ALA A 615 18.38 -12.51 3.03
CA ALA A 615 18.01 -11.16 2.63
C ALA A 615 17.42 -11.13 1.20
N ASP A 616 16.80 -10.00 0.86
CA ASP A 616 16.26 -9.70 -0.48
C ASP A 616 15.03 -10.54 -0.89
N HIS A 617 14.22 -10.96 0.09
CA HIS A 617 12.87 -11.50 -0.12
C HIS A 617 11.79 -10.41 -0.02
N TYR A 618 10.59 -10.65 -0.54
CA TYR A 618 9.48 -9.69 -0.42
C TYR A 618 8.84 -9.77 0.97
N ASP A 619 8.64 -8.61 1.61
CA ASP A 619 7.88 -8.50 2.86
C ASP A 619 6.50 -7.89 2.56
N ILE A 620 5.43 -8.67 2.75
CA ILE A 620 4.06 -8.23 2.45
C ILE A 620 3.24 -8.22 3.74
N THR A 621 2.85 -7.03 4.22
CA THR A 621 2.09 -6.87 5.46
C THR A 621 0.59 -7.14 5.27
N MET A 622 -0.13 -7.42 6.36
CA MET A 622 -1.58 -7.63 6.40
C MET A 622 -2.06 -8.83 5.56
N VAL A 623 -1.24 -9.88 5.49
CA VAL A 623 -1.56 -11.13 4.76
C VAL A 623 -2.17 -12.15 5.71
N SER A 624 -3.22 -12.85 5.27
CA SER A 624 -3.84 -13.91 6.07
C SER A 624 -3.77 -15.27 5.39
N LEU A 625 -3.39 -16.31 6.14
CA LEU A 625 -3.43 -17.71 5.70
C LEU A 625 -4.65 -18.41 6.29
N ASP A 626 -5.46 -19.00 5.42
CA ASP A 626 -6.56 -19.87 5.79
C ASP A 626 -6.11 -21.33 5.77
N ARG A 627 -5.89 -21.91 6.96
CA ARG A 627 -5.42 -23.30 7.12
C ARG A 627 -6.48 -24.34 6.73
N GLU A 628 -7.77 -24.00 6.88
CA GLU A 628 -8.85 -24.90 6.47
C GLU A 628 -8.84 -25.03 4.95
N LYS A 629 -8.77 -23.89 4.24
CA LYS A 629 -8.61 -23.88 2.78
C LYS A 629 -7.31 -24.54 2.32
N LEU A 630 -6.20 -24.35 3.02
CA LEU A 630 -4.93 -25.03 2.71
C LEU A 630 -5.12 -26.56 2.68
N THR A 631 -5.75 -27.12 3.72
CA THR A 631 -5.97 -28.58 3.83
C THR A 631 -6.96 -29.08 2.76
N GLN A 632 -7.99 -28.27 2.47
CA GLN A 632 -9.00 -28.59 1.46
C GLN A 632 -8.42 -28.55 0.04
N HIS A 633 -7.60 -27.55 -0.27
CA HIS A 633 -7.17 -27.21 -1.64
C HIS A 633 -5.74 -27.60 -1.99
N VAL A 634 -4.95 -28.14 -1.06
CA VAL A 634 -3.62 -28.68 -1.35
C VAL A 634 -3.58 -30.18 -1.09
N ASN A 635 -2.93 -30.93 -1.97
CA ASN A 635 -2.53 -32.30 -1.68
C ASN A 635 -1.24 -32.26 -0.86
N THR A 636 -1.28 -32.67 0.40
CA THR A 636 -0.12 -32.58 1.31
C THR A 636 1.02 -33.55 0.99
N ASP A 637 0.77 -34.58 0.17
CA ASP A 637 1.80 -35.53 -0.26
C ASP A 637 2.63 -34.95 -1.40
N THR A 638 1.97 -34.27 -2.35
CA THR A 638 2.62 -33.71 -3.56
C THR A 638 2.86 -32.20 -3.49
N TRP A 639 2.20 -31.50 -2.57
CA TRP A 639 2.07 -30.05 -2.45
C TRP A 639 1.40 -29.36 -3.64
N GLU A 640 0.67 -30.12 -4.46
CA GLU A 640 -0.06 -29.58 -5.61
C GLU A 640 -1.40 -28.99 -5.19
N SER A 641 -1.80 -27.89 -5.84
CA SER A 641 -3.15 -27.37 -5.74
C SER A 641 -4.15 -28.35 -6.36
N LYS A 642 -5.22 -28.64 -5.63
CA LYS A 642 -6.40 -29.36 -6.09
C LYS A 642 -7.30 -28.47 -6.94
N ILE A 643 -7.14 -27.14 -6.87
CA ILE A 643 -7.81 -26.22 -7.77
C ILE A 643 -7.06 -26.27 -9.11
N GLN A 644 -7.67 -26.96 -10.07
CA GLN A 644 -7.14 -27.14 -11.41
C GLN A 644 -8.08 -26.50 -12.42
N PHE A 645 -7.51 -25.86 -13.43
CA PHE A 645 -8.27 -25.36 -14.58
C PHE A 645 -8.15 -26.36 -15.72
N LYS A 646 -9.28 -26.70 -16.34
CA LYS A 646 -9.35 -27.71 -17.39
C LYS A 646 -9.99 -27.10 -18.63
N THR A 647 -9.59 -27.60 -19.80
CA THR A 647 -10.26 -27.33 -21.09
C THR A 647 -11.78 -27.44 -20.96
N ILE A 648 -12.52 -26.51 -21.58
CA ILE A 648 -13.98 -26.58 -21.71
C ILE A 648 -14.30 -27.69 -22.72
N ASP A 649 -15.24 -28.58 -22.39
CA ASP A 649 -15.53 -29.85 -23.07
C ASP A 649 -15.41 -29.84 -24.62
N GLY A 650 -14.68 -30.83 -25.16
CA GLY A 650 -14.51 -31.08 -26.60
C GLY A 650 -13.77 -32.39 -26.88
N ASN A 651 -13.82 -32.88 -28.13
CA ASN A 651 -13.20 -34.14 -28.59
C ASN A 651 -11.67 -34.06 -28.83
N TYR A 652 -11.00 -33.01 -28.35
CA TYR A 652 -9.57 -32.76 -28.54
C TYR A 652 -8.79 -32.96 -27.22
N GLY A 653 -7.45 -32.98 -27.29
CA GLY A 653 -6.58 -33.25 -26.13
C GLY A 653 -6.90 -32.35 -24.93
N LYS A 654 -7.12 -32.94 -23.76
CA LYS A 654 -7.48 -32.20 -22.54
C LYS A 654 -6.23 -31.60 -21.90
N MET A 655 -6.12 -30.27 -21.92
CA MET A 655 -5.11 -29.54 -21.16
C MET A 655 -5.59 -29.28 -19.73
N VAL A 656 -4.67 -29.37 -18.76
CA VAL A 656 -4.91 -29.07 -17.34
C VAL A 656 -3.83 -28.13 -16.82
N CYS A 657 -4.22 -27.01 -16.23
CA CYS A 657 -3.31 -26.16 -15.48
C CYS A 657 -3.27 -26.60 -14.02
N LYS A 658 -2.05 -26.85 -13.52
CA LYS A 658 -1.76 -27.19 -12.13
C LYS A 658 -0.76 -26.20 -11.52
N GLY A 659 -0.66 -26.19 -10.21
CA GLY A 659 0.32 -25.37 -9.49
C GLY A 659 0.83 -26.03 -8.23
N THR A 660 2.06 -25.73 -7.86
CA THR A 660 2.75 -26.38 -6.73
C THR A 660 3.11 -25.37 -5.64
N MET A 661 2.85 -25.75 -4.38
CA MET A 661 3.20 -24.98 -3.19
C MET A 661 4.60 -25.28 -2.68
N ALA A 662 5.24 -26.37 -3.12
CA ALA A 662 6.59 -26.74 -2.71
C ALA A 662 7.44 -27.19 -3.92
N LYS A 663 8.76 -27.04 -3.81
CA LYS A 663 9.72 -27.39 -4.87
C LYS A 663 9.65 -28.88 -5.21
N THR A 664 9.53 -29.26 -6.49
CA THR A 664 9.25 -30.65 -6.89
C THR A 664 10.49 -31.57 -6.92
N TYR A 665 11.68 -31.02 -6.72
CA TYR A 665 12.95 -31.74 -6.82
C TYR A 665 13.90 -31.38 -5.68
N ASP A 666 14.81 -32.30 -5.35
CA ASP A 666 15.87 -32.07 -4.37
C ASP A 666 17.19 -32.70 -4.81
N LYS A 667 18.24 -32.54 -4.02
CA LYS A 667 19.52 -33.21 -4.21
C LYS A 667 19.42 -34.68 -3.81
N ASP A 668 19.89 -35.56 -4.69
CA ASP A 668 20.19 -36.95 -4.32
C ASP A 668 21.47 -37.06 -3.49
N GLU A 669 21.81 -38.27 -3.06
CA GLU A 669 23.02 -38.59 -2.30
C GLU A 669 24.33 -38.15 -2.98
N ASN A 670 24.31 -37.94 -4.30
CA ASN A 670 25.45 -37.50 -5.11
C ASN A 670 25.42 -35.99 -5.40
N GLY A 671 24.48 -35.24 -4.82
CA GLY A 671 24.33 -33.80 -5.04
C GLY A 671 23.69 -33.41 -6.40
N LYS A 672 23.11 -34.36 -7.13
CA LYS A 672 22.42 -34.11 -8.39
C LYS A 672 20.93 -33.85 -8.15
N ASN A 673 20.32 -32.98 -8.95
CA ASN A 673 18.87 -32.74 -8.84
C ASN A 673 18.10 -34.00 -9.28
N LYS A 674 17.15 -34.43 -8.44
CA LYS A 674 16.25 -35.56 -8.67
C LYS A 674 14.84 -35.16 -8.25
N ILE A 675 13.82 -35.56 -9.03
CA ILE A 675 12.41 -35.37 -8.68
C ILE A 675 12.09 -36.11 -7.39
N ILE A 676 11.38 -35.45 -6.48
CA ILE A 676 10.94 -36.04 -5.23
C ILE A 676 9.83 -37.04 -5.55
N SER A 677 9.90 -38.22 -4.95
CA SER A 677 8.95 -39.31 -5.21
C SER A 677 7.49 -38.84 -5.07
N GLY A 678 6.67 -39.14 -6.07
CA GLY A 678 5.25 -38.77 -6.11
C GLY A 678 4.96 -37.37 -6.66
N ARG A 679 5.98 -36.54 -6.95
CA ARG A 679 5.82 -35.24 -7.59
C ARG A 679 6.01 -35.35 -9.10
N ASP A 680 5.40 -34.41 -9.81
CA ASP A 680 5.47 -34.33 -11.26
C ASP A 680 6.89 -34.04 -11.78
N ASP A 681 7.27 -34.68 -12.89
CA ASP A 681 8.57 -34.55 -13.55
C ASP A 681 8.53 -33.68 -14.82
N LEU A 682 7.37 -33.05 -15.07
CA LEU A 682 7.03 -32.16 -16.16
C LEU A 682 7.37 -32.71 -17.55
N ASN A 683 7.47 -34.02 -17.74
CA ASN A 683 7.86 -34.58 -19.03
C ASN A 683 6.82 -34.25 -20.12
N GLY A 684 7.21 -33.45 -21.12
CA GLY A 684 6.31 -33.03 -22.19
C GLY A 684 5.37 -31.87 -21.82
N ASP A 685 5.42 -31.38 -20.59
CA ASP A 685 4.55 -30.33 -20.07
C ASP A 685 5.04 -28.93 -20.40
N TYR A 686 4.14 -27.95 -20.30
CA TYR A 686 4.43 -26.54 -20.55
C TYR A 686 4.52 -25.73 -19.26
N PHE A 687 5.45 -24.78 -19.20
CA PHE A 687 5.55 -23.85 -18.08
C PHE A 687 6.11 -22.49 -18.52
N MET A 688 5.92 -21.48 -17.68
CA MET A 688 6.44 -20.13 -17.93
C MET A 688 7.94 -20.04 -17.61
N TYR A 689 8.73 -19.64 -18.60
CA TYR A 689 10.16 -19.39 -18.46
C TYR A 689 10.57 -18.11 -19.19
N LYS A 690 11.09 -17.13 -18.44
CA LYS A 690 11.55 -15.83 -18.95
C LYS A 690 10.53 -15.16 -19.88
N GLY A 691 9.29 -15.03 -19.40
CA GLY A 691 8.20 -14.42 -20.15
C GLY A 691 7.51 -15.34 -21.15
N LYS A 692 8.08 -16.50 -21.51
CA LYS A 692 7.55 -17.36 -22.57
C LYS A 692 6.97 -18.66 -22.01
N LEU A 693 5.92 -19.16 -22.63
CA LEU A 693 5.47 -20.53 -22.43
C LEU A 693 6.40 -21.47 -23.20
N ILE A 694 7.06 -22.40 -22.49
CA ILE A 694 7.98 -23.38 -23.10
C ILE A 694 7.57 -24.80 -22.74
N GLN A 695 7.82 -25.74 -23.64
CA GLN A 695 7.63 -27.17 -23.42
C GLN A 695 8.91 -27.81 -22.87
N VAL A 696 8.79 -28.67 -21.86
CA VAL A 696 9.85 -29.60 -21.49
C VAL A 696 9.96 -30.67 -22.58
N PRO A 697 11.15 -30.97 -23.10
CA PRO A 697 11.30 -31.98 -24.15
C PRO A 697 10.63 -33.31 -23.79
N HIS A 698 9.85 -33.85 -24.71
CA HIS A 698 9.38 -35.22 -24.61
C HIS A 698 10.52 -36.18 -24.99
N ASN A 699 10.55 -37.36 -24.39
CA ASN A 699 11.57 -38.41 -24.56
C ASN A 699 12.32 -38.38 -25.91
N GLU A 700 13.59 -37.95 -25.92
CA GLU A 700 14.45 -38.06 -27.11
C GLU A 700 15.37 -39.27 -26.97
N ASN A 701 15.54 -40.04 -28.06
CA ASN A 701 16.50 -41.14 -28.17
C ASN A 701 16.39 -42.22 -27.07
N GLY A 702 15.17 -42.49 -26.59
CA GLY A 702 14.91 -43.51 -25.56
C GLY A 702 15.28 -43.09 -24.12
N LYS A 703 15.59 -41.81 -23.90
CA LYS A 703 15.89 -41.27 -22.56
C LYS A 703 14.80 -40.29 -22.12
N GLN A 704 14.21 -40.56 -20.95
CA GLN A 704 13.20 -39.69 -20.35
C GLN A 704 13.85 -38.39 -19.88
N TYR A 705 13.36 -37.26 -20.39
CA TYR A 705 13.67 -35.95 -19.83
C TYR A 705 12.83 -35.73 -18.57
N SER A 706 13.44 -35.12 -17.56
CA SER A 706 12.78 -34.84 -16.29
C SER A 706 13.18 -33.45 -15.86
N TYR A 707 12.18 -32.64 -15.51
CA TYR A 707 12.35 -31.26 -15.12
C TYR A 707 11.50 -30.98 -13.88
N GLY A 708 12.08 -30.28 -12.90
CA GLY A 708 11.39 -29.94 -11.67
C GLY A 708 11.12 -28.44 -11.58
N LEU A 709 10.02 -28.08 -10.90
CA LEU A 709 9.70 -26.69 -10.58
C LEU A 709 10.11 -26.36 -9.14
N LYS A 710 10.57 -25.13 -8.95
CA LYS A 710 10.59 -24.50 -7.63
C LYS A 710 9.17 -24.16 -7.19
N ALA A 711 8.97 -23.93 -5.90
CA ALA A 711 7.64 -23.69 -5.34
C ALA A 711 6.96 -22.42 -5.92
N PHE A 712 5.64 -22.32 -5.72
CA PHE A 712 4.79 -21.17 -6.08
C PHE A 712 4.80 -20.87 -7.59
N ARG A 713 4.75 -21.94 -8.39
CA ARG A 713 4.71 -21.91 -9.86
C ARG A 713 3.60 -22.82 -10.38
N CYS A 714 3.14 -22.53 -11.60
CA CYS A 714 2.15 -23.32 -12.31
C CYS A 714 2.70 -23.85 -13.64
N TRP A 715 2.11 -24.95 -14.11
CA TRP A 715 2.42 -25.63 -15.37
C TRP A 715 1.13 -26.13 -16.03
N PHE A 716 1.25 -26.58 -17.27
CA PHE A 716 0.15 -27.04 -18.11
C PHE A 716 0.47 -28.41 -18.67
N GLU A 717 -0.36 -29.38 -18.33
CA GLU A 717 -0.26 -30.77 -18.76
C GLU A 717 -1.19 -31.02 -19.94
N LEU A 718 -0.72 -31.74 -20.94
CA LEU A 718 -1.56 -32.28 -22.00
C LEU A 718 -1.86 -33.74 -21.68
N THR A 719 -3.13 -34.14 -21.56
CA THR A 719 -3.46 -35.57 -21.50
C THR A 719 -2.99 -36.24 -22.78
N ALA A 720 -2.13 -37.25 -22.64
CA ALA A 720 -1.45 -37.98 -23.69
C ALA A 720 -2.27 -38.15 -24.98
N ASN A 721 -1.79 -37.61 -26.09
CA ASN A 721 -1.96 -38.27 -27.37
C ASN A 721 -0.69 -39.09 -27.63
N THR A 722 -0.92 -40.37 -27.87
CA THR A 722 -0.05 -41.40 -28.47
C THR A 722 1.09 -40.79 -29.29
N PRO A 723 2.33 -41.34 -29.24
CA PRO A 723 3.50 -40.78 -29.93
C PRO A 723 3.18 -40.54 -31.40
N ALA A 724 2.84 -39.29 -31.74
CA ALA A 724 2.74 -38.85 -33.11
C ALA A 724 4.15 -38.46 -33.51
N GLU A 725 4.79 -39.38 -34.22
CA GLU A 725 5.96 -39.11 -35.03
C GLU A 725 5.81 -37.75 -35.71
N GLY A 726 6.61 -36.77 -35.28
CA GLY A 726 6.92 -35.57 -36.07
C GLY A 726 5.90 -34.43 -36.09
N LYS A 727 5.76 -33.69 -34.98
CA LYS A 727 5.88 -32.21 -34.86
C LYS A 727 5.32 -31.76 -33.50
N PRO A 728 6.04 -30.94 -32.72
CA PRO A 728 5.50 -30.38 -31.48
C PRO A 728 4.24 -29.55 -31.80
N SER A 729 3.12 -29.83 -31.12
CA SER A 729 1.95 -28.94 -31.16
C SER A 729 2.36 -27.63 -30.51
N GLN A 730 2.45 -26.56 -31.30
CA GLN A 730 2.87 -25.26 -30.78
C GLN A 730 1.71 -24.65 -30.00
N VAL A 731 1.71 -24.83 -28.67
CA VAL A 731 0.76 -24.17 -27.78
C VAL A 731 1.12 -22.68 -27.66
N SER A 732 0.22 -21.80 -28.08
CA SER A 732 0.41 -20.35 -28.00
C SER A 732 -0.07 -19.78 -26.66
N LEU A 733 0.66 -18.79 -26.13
CA LEU A 733 0.23 -17.98 -24.99
C LEU A 733 -0.53 -16.76 -25.50
N LEU A 734 -1.77 -16.58 -25.04
CA LEU A 734 -2.57 -15.39 -25.32
C LEU A 734 -2.84 -14.63 -24.03
N ILE A 735 -2.65 -13.31 -24.07
CA ILE A 735 -2.97 -12.40 -22.97
C ILE A 735 -3.92 -11.34 -23.52
N ASP A 736 -5.11 -11.25 -22.93
CA ASP A 736 -6.21 -10.39 -23.41
C ASP A 736 -6.55 -10.61 -24.89
N GLY A 737 -6.49 -11.86 -25.34
CA GLY A 737 -6.75 -12.27 -26.73
C GLY A 737 -5.62 -11.95 -27.72
N VAL A 738 -4.46 -11.47 -27.26
CA VAL A 738 -3.29 -11.17 -28.08
C VAL A 738 -2.24 -12.24 -27.88
N GLU A 739 -1.76 -12.83 -28.98
CA GLU A 739 -0.67 -13.79 -28.95
C GLU A 739 0.65 -13.13 -28.57
N ASP A 740 1.33 -13.67 -27.56
CA ASP A 740 2.61 -13.17 -27.03
C ASP A 740 3.83 -13.52 -27.94
N SER A 741 3.58 -13.94 -29.19
CA SER A 741 4.60 -14.44 -30.13
C SER A 741 5.05 -13.41 -31.18
N THR A 742 4.57 -12.16 -31.13
CA THR A 742 4.91 -11.17 -32.16
C THR A 742 6.24 -10.47 -31.89
N THR A 743 7.26 -10.87 -32.66
CA THR A 743 8.46 -10.10 -33.02
C THR A 743 8.10 -8.85 -33.86
N GLY A 744 7.06 -8.12 -33.44
CA GLY A 744 6.65 -6.85 -34.01
C GLY A 744 7.41 -5.71 -33.33
N ILE A 745 7.84 -4.74 -34.13
CA ILE A 745 8.48 -3.50 -33.68
C ILE A 745 7.64 -2.87 -32.54
N ASP A 746 8.35 -2.55 -31.46
CA ASP A 746 7.90 -2.08 -30.14
C ASP A 746 7.22 -3.13 -29.24
N ASP A 747 7.95 -3.44 -28.18
CA ASP A 747 7.57 -4.25 -27.03
C ASP A 747 6.14 -3.91 -26.57
N ILE A 748 5.21 -4.85 -26.76
CA ILE A 748 3.79 -4.74 -26.38
C ILE A 748 3.63 -4.40 -24.88
N HIS A 749 4.66 -4.66 -24.08
CA HIS A 749 4.69 -4.47 -22.64
C HIS A 749 5.66 -3.36 -22.17
N GLY A 750 6.35 -2.67 -23.10
CA GLY A 750 7.54 -1.87 -22.83
C GLY A 750 7.35 -0.46 -22.25
N SER A 751 6.13 0.07 -22.13
CA SER A 751 5.95 1.33 -21.41
C SER A 751 5.61 1.04 -19.95
N THR A 752 6.62 1.06 -19.09
CA THR A 752 6.47 1.30 -17.64
C THR A 752 5.69 2.58 -17.33
N ASP A 753 5.57 3.48 -18.32
CA ASP A 753 5.03 4.82 -18.21
C ASP A 753 3.49 4.90 -18.23
N ARG A 754 2.77 3.78 -18.34
CA ARG A 754 1.30 3.75 -18.39
C ARG A 754 0.69 2.90 -17.29
N THR A 755 0.03 3.56 -16.34
CA THR A 755 -0.67 2.96 -15.19
C THR A 755 -2.04 2.36 -15.54
N SER A 756 -2.55 2.57 -16.75
CA SER A 756 -3.85 2.01 -17.16
C SER A 756 -3.74 1.27 -18.50
N TYR A 757 -3.71 -0.06 -18.44
CA TYR A 757 -4.41 -0.87 -19.44
C TYR A 757 -5.90 -0.70 -19.13
N LYS A 758 -6.53 0.40 -19.53
CA LYS A 758 -7.99 0.30 -19.70
C LYS A 758 -8.15 -0.61 -20.90
N ARG A 759 -8.75 -1.79 -20.73
CA ARG A 759 -9.37 -2.51 -21.84
C ARG A 759 -9.97 -1.47 -22.80
N GLY A 760 -9.50 -1.43 -24.04
CA GLY A 760 -10.29 -0.80 -25.09
C GLY A 760 -11.69 -1.39 -25.05
N ILE A 761 -12.71 -0.67 -25.54
CA ILE A 761 -14.11 -1.11 -25.54
C ILE A 761 -14.17 -2.61 -25.85
N GLU A 762 -14.84 -3.39 -25.00
CA GLU A 762 -14.89 -4.84 -25.14
C GLU A 762 -15.54 -5.22 -26.49
N GLY A 763 -14.83 -6.06 -27.26
CA GLY A 763 -15.28 -6.50 -28.57
C GLY A 763 -14.19 -6.46 -29.64
N VAL A 764 -14.46 -7.16 -30.74
CA VAL A 764 -13.67 -7.06 -31.97
C VAL A 764 -14.33 -6.02 -32.87
N PHE A 765 -13.54 -5.07 -33.35
CA PHE A 765 -13.99 -4.03 -34.27
C PHE A 765 -13.35 -4.26 -35.64
N ASN A 766 -14.06 -3.97 -36.72
CA ASN A 766 -13.42 -3.86 -38.03
C ASN A 766 -12.69 -2.51 -38.16
N ILE A 767 -11.98 -2.32 -39.27
CA ILE A 767 -11.23 -1.08 -39.55
C ILE A 767 -12.10 0.17 -39.66
N ASN A 768 -13.42 0.00 -39.83
CA ASN A 768 -14.40 1.08 -39.91
C ASN A 768 -14.99 1.41 -38.53
N GLY A 769 -14.47 0.83 -37.45
CA GLY A 769 -14.93 1.06 -36.08
C GLY A 769 -16.26 0.38 -35.73
N GLN A 770 -16.75 -0.54 -36.56
CA GLN A 770 -17.96 -1.31 -36.27
C GLN A 770 -17.60 -2.55 -35.45
N MET A 771 -18.32 -2.77 -34.35
CA MET A 771 -18.17 -3.98 -33.54
C MET A 771 -18.70 -5.19 -34.32
N VAL A 772 -17.80 -6.11 -34.66
CA VAL A 772 -18.11 -7.38 -35.34
C VAL A 772 -18.27 -8.54 -34.36
N ARG A 773 -17.80 -8.38 -33.11
CA ARG A 773 -18.02 -9.35 -32.03
C ARG A 773 -18.02 -8.68 -30.67
N ARG A 774 -18.85 -9.16 -29.74
CA ARG A 774 -18.91 -8.67 -28.36
C ARG A 774 -17.79 -9.21 -27.47
N SER A 775 -17.26 -10.40 -27.78
CA SER A 775 -16.07 -10.94 -27.11
C SER A 775 -14.79 -10.45 -27.78
N CYS A 776 -13.64 -10.61 -27.12
CA CYS A 776 -12.32 -10.33 -27.68
C CYS A 776 -11.72 -11.52 -28.46
N SER A 777 -12.50 -12.59 -28.69
CA SER A 777 -12.04 -13.76 -29.47
C SER A 777 -12.07 -13.47 -30.96
N LEU A 778 -10.96 -13.75 -31.63
CA LEU A 778 -10.82 -13.69 -33.09
C LEU A 778 -11.23 -15.00 -33.79
N GLU A 779 -11.56 -16.04 -33.02
CA GLU A 779 -11.80 -17.38 -33.53
C GLU A 779 -13.05 -17.45 -34.42
N GLY A 780 -12.88 -17.92 -35.65
CA GLY A 780 -13.96 -18.03 -36.64
C GLY A 780 -14.30 -16.73 -37.39
N LEU A 781 -13.55 -15.64 -37.16
CA LEU A 781 -13.66 -14.45 -38.00
C LEU A 781 -12.93 -14.66 -39.34
N PRO A 782 -13.45 -14.10 -40.45
CA PRO A 782 -12.80 -14.21 -41.76
C PRO A 782 -11.45 -13.47 -41.78
N GLN A 783 -10.62 -13.81 -42.77
CA GLN A 783 -9.35 -13.13 -43.02
C GLN A 783 -9.58 -11.62 -43.19
N GLY A 784 -8.81 -10.82 -42.47
CA GLY A 784 -9.08 -9.39 -42.39
C GLY A 784 -8.35 -8.70 -41.26
N MET A 785 -8.48 -7.37 -41.26
CA MET A 785 -7.88 -6.49 -40.28
C MET A 785 -8.94 -6.07 -39.26
N TYR A 786 -8.64 -6.25 -37.98
CA TYR A 786 -9.53 -5.98 -36.87
C TYR A 786 -8.83 -5.13 -35.81
N VAL A 787 -9.60 -4.49 -34.95
CA VAL A 787 -9.12 -3.81 -33.75
C VAL A 787 -9.70 -4.52 -32.54
N VAL A 788 -8.86 -5.05 -31.65
CA VAL A 788 -9.27 -5.70 -30.40
C VAL A 788 -8.48 -5.07 -29.27
N ASN A 789 -9.17 -4.62 -28.22
CA ASN A 789 -8.53 -3.96 -27.07
C ASN A 789 -7.58 -2.81 -27.48
N GLY A 790 -7.97 -2.03 -28.51
CA GLY A 790 -7.17 -0.91 -29.03
C GLY A 790 -6.00 -1.30 -29.93
N LYS A 791 -5.83 -2.59 -30.27
CA LYS A 791 -4.74 -3.07 -31.15
C LYS A 791 -5.25 -3.57 -32.48
N LYS A 792 -4.54 -3.23 -33.56
CA LYS A 792 -4.77 -3.76 -34.89
C LYS A 792 -4.25 -5.21 -34.98
N ILE A 793 -5.12 -6.15 -35.30
CA ILE A 793 -4.81 -7.57 -35.49
C ILE A 793 -5.19 -7.98 -36.92
N ILE A 794 -4.34 -8.77 -37.56
CA ILE A 794 -4.56 -9.29 -38.91
C ILE A 794 -4.80 -10.80 -38.80
N ILE A 795 -6.00 -11.25 -39.15
CA ILE A 795 -6.30 -12.66 -39.37
C ILE A 795 -5.87 -12.98 -40.80
N ARG A 796 -4.90 -13.89 -40.93
CA ARG A 796 -4.27 -14.23 -42.22
C ARG A 796 -4.93 -15.37 -42.94
#